data_AF-A0A521B125-F1
#
_entry.id   AF-A0A521B125-F1
#
_cell.length_a   1.000
_cell.length_b   1.000
_cell.length_c   1.000
_cell.angle_alpha   90.00
_cell.angle_beta   90.00
_cell.angle_gamma   90.00
#
_symmetry.space_group_name_H-M   'P 1'
#
loop_
_entity.id
_entity.type
_entity.pdbx_description
1 polymer ?
#
loop_
_entity_poly.entity_id
_entity_poly.type
_entity_poly.pdbx_seq_one_letter_code
_entity_poly.pdbx_strand_id
1 'polypeptide(L)'
;MIHTNKLSLTILALLISISVVSQQSIGFKQPEKDFDKAMELFYLNKFGSAREQFEKFISNSVRAESNLISEAYYYRALCAKELENGDAEYLFEQFAIEHPESNKGAYTYFHLGDMQMNRKKYRQALREFKNVNERKLDKDTQLAFKFKKGYCHFMQEEYDVANGYFYDLKDIDNKYYEASNYYYAHIQYQKENYETALMGFERLANVKAFEKVVPFYIAQIHYLKGDYDAAITYALPLMEEGTQKRRADMARIVGESYFAKKDYANSITFFEKTIALSEKARREDYYHLGFAYYYQKKYDKAAEYLSMVTSANDKMAQNAYYHLADCHLKLSDKKRARVAFEAASKLNFDKDIQEDALFNTIKLNYELSYSPFNEIINSFMSFIEMFPESDKIDLAYDYLGKVFLSTKNYKQALGALEQIKIKSAGIYKAIQRVAYYHAIDLFTNLRFDEAISFFDYSLQYQSYDNQLKVKAYYWRGEAKYRQNQYAEAVKDYNSFILMPGSFETTYFAIAHYNIGYAEFKLKNYEKARSWWRKYIKMEMDKDAPTIGDAYNRIGDCYFVERNFDQAMSFYELGSSFSDGSPDYAMYQKGISLGIVKQHEDKIAELKDLINRYPNSAYVDDALFEMGNSYLAINDLDNAIRQYKTIKEKHPTSSYSKKAMLQLGLVYYNASDYNNSMAFYKRVVNEFPGTQEATESLLGIRNIYMDRGDLDGYVRYTKGLGSFAQVDEREQDSLSYVSAERYYMEGNCDVAVRNLKQYLKKHPKGMFVLNANYYMADCLYKQGNKKEALRAYQEVTNRSKNIFTEDALIRSGEINYGMENYRAALVNFQRLEKVAEIQENRIEARIGVLRSYYQLKDGDNSIEAAQTIINDPKAAGEIVREAQYIKAGAHMIKGDLQNALAEYKVLAKNTQSAEGAEAKYIVAKHYYDSGDTKRAEDEVFDFANKGTSHQYWLARSFIVLADIYQDRGENFQAKQYLQSIAENYTGDDDIMEMVNQRLAIIKQKMAVSTAAESADSLKIQQ
;
A
#
# COMPACT_ATOMS: atom_id res chain seq x y z
N MET A 1 145.12 1.78 57.86
CA MET A 1 144.56 3.15 58.01
C MET A 1 143.21 3.12 57.27
N ILE A 2 142.05 3.33 57.92
CA ILE A 2 141.49 4.59 58.51
C ILE A 2 140.83 5.44 57.41
N HIS A 3 139.54 5.84 57.45
CA HIS A 3 138.41 5.51 58.35
C HIS A 3 137.12 5.22 57.49
N THR A 4 135.82 5.59 57.68
CA THR A 4 135.07 6.49 58.60
C THR A 4 133.54 6.19 58.55
N ASN A 5 132.78 6.66 59.55
CA ASN A 5 131.31 6.92 59.59
C ASN A 5 130.25 5.81 59.30
N LYS A 6 129.71 5.27 60.41
CA LYS A 6 128.28 4.98 60.75
C LYS A 6 127.29 4.27 59.79
N LEU A 7 126.50 3.39 60.44
CA LEU A 7 125.14 2.88 60.12
C LEU A 7 124.97 1.65 59.17
N SER A 8 124.92 0.47 59.81
CA SER A 8 123.82 -0.51 59.79
C SER A 8 123.23 -1.11 58.48
N LEU A 9 123.41 -2.44 58.39
CA LEU A 9 122.48 -3.50 57.94
C LEU A 9 122.26 -3.87 56.45
N THR A 10 122.38 -5.19 56.21
CA THR A 10 121.71 -6.08 55.21
C THR A 10 121.89 -5.93 53.69
N ILE A 11 122.62 -6.91 53.13
CA ILE A 11 122.34 -7.71 51.90
C ILE A 11 121.44 -7.10 50.80
N LEU A 12 121.98 -6.85 49.59
CA LEU A 12 121.70 -7.58 48.32
C LEU A 12 122.50 -6.99 47.11
N ALA A 13 122.54 -7.72 45.99
CA ALA A 13 122.47 -7.24 44.59
C ALA A 13 123.74 -6.93 43.74
N LEU A 14 123.93 -7.80 42.72
CA LEU A 14 124.14 -7.55 41.27
C LEU A 14 125.47 -7.02 40.64
N LEU A 15 125.65 -7.52 39.39
CA LEU A 15 126.24 -6.94 38.15
C LEU A 15 127.69 -7.26 37.68
N ILE A 16 127.79 -7.41 36.33
CA ILE A 16 128.94 -7.20 35.41
C ILE A 16 130.07 -8.29 35.41
N SER A 17 130.60 -8.80 34.28
CA SER A 17 130.17 -8.80 32.85
C SER A 17 131.08 -9.68 31.93
N ILE A 18 130.58 -10.13 30.77
CA ILE A 18 131.32 -10.42 29.49
C ILE A 18 132.27 -11.65 29.46
N SER A 19 132.65 -12.28 28.33
CA SER A 19 131.93 -12.88 27.17
C SER A 19 132.96 -13.58 26.25
N VAL A 20 132.67 -14.78 25.69
CA VAL A 20 133.41 -15.40 24.56
C VAL A 20 132.41 -16.14 23.66
N VAL A 21 132.68 -16.22 22.34
CA VAL A 21 131.80 -16.86 21.33
C VAL A 21 132.60 -17.81 20.43
N SER A 22 131.98 -18.94 20.07
CA SER A 22 132.34 -19.76 18.88
C SER A 22 131.06 -20.28 18.22
N GLN A 23 131.13 -20.63 16.92
CA GLN A 23 129.97 -20.91 16.08
C GLN A 23 129.37 -22.32 16.28
N GLN A 24 128.10 -22.47 15.89
CA GLN A 24 127.46 -23.77 15.61
C GLN A 24 126.63 -23.69 14.30
N SER A 25 126.30 -24.85 13.73
CA SER A 25 125.90 -25.00 12.32
C SER A 25 124.44 -24.71 11.99
N ILE A 26 124.20 -24.37 10.72
CA ILE A 26 122.87 -24.11 10.14
C ILE A 26 121.97 -25.36 10.17
N GLY A 27 120.75 -25.19 10.67
CA GLY A 27 119.62 -26.10 10.51
C GLY A 27 118.31 -25.30 10.52
N PHE A 28 117.72 -25.05 9.35
CA PHE A 28 116.52 -24.21 9.23
C PHE A 28 115.22 -24.98 9.50
N LYS A 29 114.23 -24.23 9.98
CA LYS A 29 112.90 -24.67 10.44
C LYS A 29 112.18 -25.63 9.47
N GLN A 30 111.43 -26.60 10.02
CA GLN A 30 110.28 -27.23 9.37
C GLN A 30 108.98 -26.60 9.90
N PRO A 31 108.22 -25.82 9.12
CA PRO A 31 106.98 -25.19 9.60
C PRO A 31 105.84 -26.18 9.87
N GLU A 32 105.79 -27.29 9.10
CA GLU A 32 104.78 -28.36 9.16
C GLU A 32 104.43 -28.78 10.60
N LYS A 33 105.43 -28.93 11.47
CA LYS A 33 105.25 -29.37 12.85
C LYS A 33 104.49 -28.38 13.75
N ASP A 34 104.55 -27.08 13.47
CA ASP A 34 103.74 -26.08 14.18
C ASP A 34 102.28 -26.07 13.68
N PHE A 35 102.02 -26.51 12.43
CA PHE A 35 100.68 -26.71 11.87
C PHE A 35 100.02 -27.99 12.38
N ASP A 36 100.74 -29.13 12.37
CA ASP A 36 100.24 -30.42 12.89
C ASP A 36 99.77 -30.29 14.34
N LYS A 37 100.54 -29.57 15.17
CA LYS A 37 100.17 -29.27 16.56
C LYS A 37 98.92 -28.38 16.68
N ALA A 38 98.70 -27.47 15.73
CA ALA A 38 97.49 -26.66 15.68
C ALA A 38 96.26 -27.53 15.35
N MET A 39 96.42 -28.45 14.39
CA MET A 39 95.40 -29.44 14.01
C MET A 39 95.09 -30.43 15.14
N GLU A 40 96.09 -30.91 15.89
CA GLU A 40 95.90 -31.74 17.08
C GLU A 40 95.04 -31.01 18.13
N LEU A 41 95.37 -29.75 18.44
CA LEU A 41 94.59 -28.92 19.36
C LEU A 41 93.17 -28.66 18.84
N PHE A 42 92.99 -28.51 17.52
CA PHE A 42 91.69 -28.35 16.88
C PHE A 42 90.82 -29.61 17.04
N TYR A 43 91.35 -30.79 16.72
CA TYR A 43 90.62 -32.07 16.87
C TYR A 43 90.34 -32.44 18.34
N LEU A 44 91.12 -31.93 19.28
CA LEU A 44 90.83 -32.01 20.72
C LEU A 44 89.81 -30.96 21.22
N ASN A 45 89.16 -30.21 20.31
CA ASN A 45 88.23 -29.11 20.58
C ASN A 45 88.82 -27.97 21.44
N LYS A 46 90.15 -27.82 21.48
CA LYS A 46 90.85 -26.78 22.25
C LYS A 46 91.01 -25.50 21.40
N PHE A 47 89.89 -25.00 20.86
CA PHE A 47 89.87 -23.99 19.80
C PHE A 47 90.66 -22.71 20.14
N GLY A 48 90.70 -22.26 21.39
CA GLY A 48 91.53 -21.12 21.82
C GLY A 48 93.02 -21.35 21.60
N SER A 49 93.56 -22.45 22.14
CA SER A 49 94.98 -22.83 21.96
C SER A 49 95.30 -23.23 20.52
N ALA A 50 94.35 -23.83 19.80
CA ALA A 50 94.50 -24.13 18.38
C ALA A 50 94.63 -22.83 17.57
N ARG A 51 93.77 -21.83 17.82
CA ARG A 51 93.82 -20.52 17.15
C ARG A 51 95.17 -19.81 17.34
N GLU A 52 95.66 -19.74 18.57
CA GLU A 52 96.98 -19.17 18.89
C GLU A 52 98.11 -19.90 18.14
N GLN A 53 98.05 -21.23 18.10
CA GLN A 53 99.05 -22.07 17.43
C GLN A 53 98.97 -21.93 15.89
N PHE A 54 97.79 -21.72 15.28
CA PHE A 54 97.65 -21.35 13.87
C PHE A 54 98.19 -19.93 13.59
N GLU A 55 97.90 -18.94 14.44
CA GLU A 55 98.43 -17.57 14.31
C GLU A 55 99.98 -17.54 14.42
N LYS A 56 100.54 -18.36 15.32
CA LYS A 56 102.00 -18.59 15.43
C LYS A 56 102.60 -19.22 14.18
N PHE A 57 101.92 -20.19 13.56
CA PHE A 57 102.37 -20.80 12.29
C PHE A 57 102.32 -19.78 11.13
N ILE A 58 101.19 -19.07 10.98
CA ILE A 58 100.99 -18.02 9.96
C ILE A 58 102.09 -16.95 10.04
N SER A 59 102.42 -16.47 11.23
CA SER A 59 103.44 -15.42 11.45
C SER A 59 104.89 -15.87 11.21
N ASN A 60 105.16 -17.16 11.04
CA ASN A 60 106.50 -17.71 10.89
C ASN A 60 106.85 -18.25 9.49
N SER A 61 105.84 -18.38 8.61
CA SER A 61 105.97 -19.07 7.32
C SER A 61 106.30 -18.11 6.18
N VAL A 62 107.13 -18.56 5.23
CA VAL A 62 107.52 -17.77 4.05
C VAL A 62 106.65 -18.14 2.85
N ARG A 63 106.40 -17.17 1.95
CA ARG A 63 105.43 -17.18 0.82
C ARG A 63 105.41 -18.40 -0.14
N ALA A 64 106.28 -19.39 0.01
CA ALA A 64 106.31 -20.60 -0.82
C ALA A 64 105.32 -21.69 -0.36
N GLU A 65 104.93 -21.74 0.91
CA GLU A 65 104.09 -22.81 1.49
C GLU A 65 102.58 -22.55 1.33
N SER A 66 102.17 -22.16 0.13
CA SER A 66 100.81 -21.67 -0.23
C SER A 66 99.65 -22.41 0.45
N ASN A 67 99.66 -23.75 0.38
CA ASN A 67 98.49 -24.54 0.77
C ASN A 67 98.30 -24.61 2.29
N LEU A 68 99.34 -24.97 3.05
CA LEU A 68 99.27 -25.07 4.52
C LEU A 68 99.01 -23.71 5.17
N ILE A 69 99.59 -22.63 4.62
CA ILE A 69 99.28 -21.26 5.05
C ILE A 69 97.78 -20.98 4.87
N SER A 70 97.19 -21.33 3.71
CA SER A 70 95.75 -21.16 3.50
C SER A 70 94.90 -22.01 4.47
N GLU A 71 95.28 -23.27 4.72
CA GLU A 71 94.54 -24.10 5.68
C GLU A 71 94.63 -23.53 7.10
N ALA A 72 95.76 -22.96 7.50
CA ALA A 72 95.91 -22.32 8.81
C ALA A 72 95.04 -21.07 8.97
N TYR A 73 94.95 -20.22 7.93
CA TYR A 73 94.04 -19.07 7.94
C TYR A 73 92.57 -19.49 8.05
N TYR A 74 92.18 -20.55 7.34
CA TYR A 74 90.84 -21.13 7.43
C TYR A 74 90.55 -21.71 8.83
N TYR A 75 91.44 -22.56 9.37
CA TYR A 75 91.22 -23.16 10.69
C TYR A 75 91.30 -22.13 11.83
N ARG A 76 92.07 -21.04 11.68
CA ARG A 76 92.00 -19.87 12.58
C ARG A 76 90.61 -19.24 12.60
N ALA A 77 89.99 -19.02 11.44
CA ALA A 77 88.64 -18.48 11.33
C ALA A 77 87.58 -19.45 11.87
N LEU A 78 87.74 -20.76 11.63
CA LEU A 78 86.87 -21.80 12.19
C LEU A 78 86.99 -21.89 13.72
N CYS A 79 88.19 -21.85 14.30
CA CYS A 79 88.37 -21.73 15.75
C CYS A 79 87.65 -20.49 16.31
N ALA A 80 87.71 -19.35 15.62
CA ALA A 80 87.01 -18.14 16.05
C ALA A 80 85.48 -18.34 16.03
N LYS A 81 84.93 -19.04 15.02
CA LYS A 81 83.50 -19.38 14.94
C LYS A 81 83.05 -20.30 16.07
N GLU A 82 83.78 -21.38 16.33
CA GLU A 82 83.43 -22.36 17.38
C GLU A 82 83.69 -21.82 18.81
N LEU A 83 84.32 -20.65 18.95
CA LEU A 83 84.40 -19.85 20.18
C LEU A 83 83.33 -18.74 20.27
N GLU A 84 82.46 -18.61 19.25
CA GLU A 84 81.51 -17.51 19.06
C GLU A 84 82.14 -16.10 19.04
N ASN A 85 83.44 -15.99 18.71
CA ASN A 85 84.13 -14.70 18.65
C ASN A 85 83.56 -13.79 17.55
N GLY A 86 83.37 -12.51 17.88
CA GLY A 86 82.85 -11.50 16.94
C GLY A 86 83.72 -11.22 15.71
N ASP A 87 84.98 -11.64 15.70
CA ASP A 87 85.89 -11.48 14.55
C ASP A 87 85.81 -12.63 13.52
N ALA A 88 85.13 -13.74 13.83
CA ALA A 88 85.08 -14.94 12.98
C ALA A 88 84.54 -14.68 11.55
N GLU A 89 83.58 -13.77 11.43
CA GLU A 89 82.96 -13.36 10.16
C GLU A 89 84.00 -12.66 9.27
N TYR A 90 84.67 -11.63 9.81
CA TYR A 90 85.76 -10.93 9.14
C TYR A 90 86.93 -11.88 8.79
N LEU A 91 87.29 -12.81 9.69
CA LEU A 91 88.36 -13.79 9.44
C LEU A 91 88.04 -14.73 8.26
N PHE A 92 86.78 -15.13 8.07
CA PHE A 92 86.35 -15.90 6.90
C PHE A 92 86.23 -15.04 5.64
N GLU A 93 85.78 -13.78 5.74
CA GLU A 93 85.74 -12.83 4.61
C GLU A 93 87.15 -12.54 4.08
N GLN A 94 88.12 -12.25 4.97
CA GLN A 94 89.53 -12.08 4.58
C GLN A 94 90.08 -13.35 3.93
N PHE A 95 89.83 -14.53 4.50
CA PHE A 95 90.26 -15.79 3.91
C PHE A 95 89.70 -16.01 2.48
N ALA A 96 88.43 -15.66 2.24
CA ALA A 96 87.81 -15.76 0.92
C ALA A 96 88.42 -14.78 -0.12
N ILE A 97 88.98 -13.66 0.33
CA ILE A 97 89.63 -12.64 -0.52
C ILE A 97 91.11 -12.97 -0.75
N GLU A 98 91.84 -13.39 0.28
CA GLU A 98 93.29 -13.63 0.23
C GLU A 98 93.67 -15.02 -0.31
N HIS A 99 92.77 -16.00 -0.21
CA HIS A 99 93.00 -17.40 -0.61
C HIS A 99 91.89 -18.01 -1.51
N PRO A 100 91.46 -17.34 -2.60
CA PRO A 100 90.35 -17.79 -3.44
C PRO A 100 90.59 -19.15 -4.11
N GLU A 101 91.85 -19.52 -4.33
CA GLU A 101 92.26 -20.81 -4.93
C GLU A 101 92.04 -22.01 -4.00
N SER A 102 91.85 -21.78 -2.70
CA SER A 102 91.93 -22.84 -1.68
C SER A 102 90.78 -23.86 -1.72
N ASN A 103 91.09 -25.11 -1.34
CA ASN A 103 90.10 -26.17 -1.23
C ASN A 103 89.01 -25.84 -0.18
N LYS A 104 89.32 -25.03 0.85
CA LYS A 104 88.40 -24.62 1.93
C LYS A 104 87.42 -23.52 1.54
N GLY A 105 87.52 -22.92 0.35
CA GLY A 105 86.62 -21.83 -0.07
C GLY A 105 85.14 -22.20 -0.02
N ALA A 106 84.78 -23.44 -0.36
CA ALA A 106 83.39 -23.92 -0.26
C ALA A 106 82.90 -24.00 1.20
N TYR A 107 83.74 -24.42 2.13
CA TYR A 107 83.42 -24.49 3.56
C TYR A 107 83.35 -23.09 4.18
N THR A 108 84.15 -22.14 3.68
CA THR A 108 84.16 -20.73 4.12
C THR A 108 82.82 -20.07 3.85
N TYR A 109 82.31 -20.15 2.62
CA TYR A 109 80.98 -19.62 2.28
C TYR A 109 79.84 -20.38 2.98
N PHE A 110 80.02 -21.68 3.28
CA PHE A 110 79.08 -22.45 4.10
C PHE A 110 79.04 -21.92 5.54
N HIS A 111 80.19 -21.64 6.17
CA HIS A 111 80.25 -21.11 7.52
C HIS A 111 79.78 -19.65 7.62
N LEU A 112 80.09 -18.80 6.64
CA LEU A 112 79.53 -17.45 6.55
C LEU A 112 77.98 -17.51 6.45
N GLY A 113 77.45 -18.37 5.58
CA GLY A 113 76.00 -18.57 5.43
C GLY A 113 75.33 -19.11 6.71
N ASP A 114 75.95 -20.09 7.36
CA ASP A 114 75.54 -20.66 8.66
C ASP A 114 75.48 -19.57 9.75
N MET A 115 76.50 -18.71 9.84
CA MET A 115 76.54 -17.60 10.80
C MET A 115 75.43 -16.56 10.54
N GLN A 116 75.15 -16.19 9.28
CA GLN A 116 74.02 -15.30 8.99
C GLN A 116 72.66 -15.98 9.26
N MET A 117 72.53 -17.28 9.01
CA MET A 117 71.30 -18.04 9.29
C MET A 117 71.02 -18.09 10.80
N ASN A 118 72.04 -18.35 11.63
CA ASN A 118 71.90 -18.39 13.10
C ASN A 118 71.49 -17.01 13.66
N ARG A 119 71.91 -15.92 13.01
CA ARG A 119 71.46 -14.53 13.26
C ARG A 119 70.10 -14.19 12.63
N LYS A 120 69.36 -15.17 12.08
CA LYS A 120 68.06 -15.04 11.37
C LYS A 120 68.09 -14.15 10.12
N LYS A 121 69.26 -13.88 9.55
CA LYS A 121 69.46 -13.05 8.35
C LYS A 121 69.36 -13.90 7.07
N TYR A 122 68.23 -14.59 6.85
CA TYR A 122 68.09 -15.62 5.80
C TYR A 122 68.49 -15.15 4.39
N ARG A 123 68.12 -13.93 3.97
CA ARG A 123 68.57 -13.34 2.68
C ARG A 123 70.08 -13.18 2.57
N GLN A 124 70.77 -12.92 3.68
CA GLN A 124 72.23 -12.79 3.70
C GLN A 124 72.86 -14.19 3.65
N ALA A 125 72.34 -15.15 4.41
CA ALA A 125 72.74 -16.55 4.33
C ALA A 125 72.63 -17.13 2.91
N LEU A 126 71.55 -16.84 2.19
CA LEU A 126 71.35 -17.28 0.80
C LEU A 126 72.36 -16.67 -0.20
N ARG A 127 72.93 -15.48 0.07
CA ARG A 127 74.00 -14.91 -0.77
C ARG A 127 75.31 -15.68 -0.58
N GLU A 128 75.67 -16.02 0.65
CA GLU A 128 76.87 -16.81 0.91
C GLU A 128 76.70 -18.26 0.40
N PHE A 129 75.53 -18.87 0.66
CA PHE A 129 75.14 -20.19 0.12
C PHE A 129 74.98 -20.24 -1.41
N LYS A 130 75.13 -19.11 -2.13
CA LYS A 130 75.26 -19.09 -3.60
C LYS A 130 76.69 -19.40 -4.06
N ASN A 131 77.69 -19.07 -3.23
CA ASN A 131 79.12 -19.21 -3.54
C ASN A 131 79.68 -20.58 -3.11
N VAL A 132 78.90 -21.38 -2.37
CA VAL A 132 79.27 -22.74 -1.95
C VAL A 132 79.25 -23.71 -3.12
N ASN A 133 80.42 -24.28 -3.45
CA ASN A 133 80.52 -25.41 -4.38
C ASN A 133 80.30 -26.73 -3.63
N GLU A 134 79.05 -27.21 -3.64
CA GLU A 134 78.60 -28.43 -2.95
C GLU A 134 79.53 -29.64 -3.18
N ARG A 135 80.05 -29.83 -4.39
CA ARG A 135 80.92 -30.97 -4.76
C ARG A 135 82.30 -30.95 -4.09
N LYS A 136 82.71 -29.84 -3.45
CA LYS A 136 83.95 -29.75 -2.65
C LYS A 136 83.74 -30.02 -1.15
N LEU A 137 82.50 -30.14 -0.69
CA LEU A 137 82.16 -30.45 0.70
C LEU A 137 82.17 -31.97 0.93
N ASP A 138 82.45 -32.41 2.17
CA ASP A 138 82.22 -33.79 2.60
C ASP A 138 80.71 -34.10 2.71
N LYS A 139 80.34 -35.38 2.89
CA LYS A 139 78.92 -35.81 2.90
C LYS A 139 78.09 -35.16 4.00
N ASP A 140 78.60 -35.04 5.22
CA ASP A 140 77.83 -34.50 6.35
C ASP A 140 77.66 -32.98 6.19
N THR A 141 78.69 -32.29 5.70
CA THR A 141 78.61 -30.87 5.35
C THR A 141 77.74 -30.61 4.12
N GLN A 142 77.68 -31.52 3.13
CA GLN A 142 76.72 -31.45 2.02
C GLN A 142 75.27 -31.53 2.52
N LEU A 143 74.95 -32.50 3.39
CA LEU A 143 73.62 -32.67 3.97
C LEU A 143 73.24 -31.45 4.83
N ALA A 144 74.18 -30.94 5.65
CA ALA A 144 73.99 -29.72 6.43
C ALA A 144 73.78 -28.48 5.55
N PHE A 145 74.51 -28.35 4.44
CA PHE A 145 74.37 -27.26 3.48
C PHE A 145 72.99 -27.29 2.81
N LYS A 146 72.57 -28.46 2.27
CA LYS A 146 71.23 -28.61 1.66
C LYS A 146 70.13 -28.26 2.65
N PHE A 147 70.20 -28.76 3.88
CA PHE A 147 69.18 -28.47 4.89
C PHE A 147 69.13 -26.99 5.26
N LYS A 148 70.28 -26.38 5.60
CA LYS A 148 70.36 -24.97 6.02
C LYS A 148 69.94 -24.02 4.88
N LYS A 149 70.29 -24.34 3.64
CA LYS A 149 69.88 -23.57 2.45
C LYS A 149 68.40 -23.73 2.16
N GLY A 150 67.87 -24.96 2.17
CA GLY A 150 66.43 -25.23 2.03
C GLY A 150 65.59 -24.52 3.11
N TYR A 151 66.06 -24.53 4.36
CA TYR A 151 65.46 -23.79 5.46
C TYR A 151 65.52 -22.26 5.26
N CYS A 152 66.61 -21.72 4.72
CA CYS A 152 66.67 -20.29 4.37
C CYS A 152 65.68 -19.92 3.26
N HIS A 153 65.50 -20.76 2.24
CA HIS A 153 64.46 -20.55 1.20
C HIS A 153 63.04 -20.66 1.80
N PHE A 154 62.79 -21.64 2.69
CA PHE A 154 61.52 -21.78 3.41
C PHE A 154 61.19 -20.54 4.25
N MET A 155 62.18 -20.03 4.99
CA MET A 155 62.06 -18.78 5.77
C MET A 155 62.06 -17.51 4.90
N GLN A 156 62.03 -17.64 3.57
CA GLN A 156 61.78 -16.56 2.60
C GLN A 156 60.52 -16.81 1.76
N GLU A 157 59.70 -17.80 2.12
CA GLU A 157 58.47 -18.18 1.41
C GLU A 157 58.73 -18.70 -0.03
N GLU A 158 60.00 -18.99 -0.36
CA GLU A 158 60.46 -19.56 -1.64
C GLU A 158 60.21 -21.09 -1.67
N TYR A 159 58.97 -21.50 -1.42
CA TYR A 159 58.60 -22.88 -1.12
C TYR A 159 58.93 -23.89 -2.22
N ASP A 160 58.88 -23.50 -3.51
CA ASP A 160 59.29 -24.37 -4.62
C ASP A 160 60.76 -24.77 -4.55
N VAL A 161 61.64 -23.81 -4.21
CA VAL A 161 63.08 -24.03 -4.11
C VAL A 161 63.40 -24.80 -2.83
N ALA A 162 62.75 -24.45 -1.72
CA ALA A 162 62.85 -25.17 -0.46
C ALA A 162 62.42 -26.65 -0.58
N ASN A 163 61.35 -26.92 -1.34
CA ASN A 163 60.81 -28.26 -1.54
C ASN A 163 61.83 -29.22 -2.14
N GLY A 164 62.61 -28.77 -3.14
CA GLY A 164 63.68 -29.57 -3.74
C GLY A 164 64.76 -29.94 -2.70
N TYR A 165 65.23 -28.95 -1.93
CA TYR A 165 66.25 -29.19 -0.90
C TYR A 165 65.80 -30.12 0.24
N PHE A 166 64.52 -30.14 0.60
CA PHE A 166 64.01 -31.12 1.58
C PHE A 166 63.66 -32.48 0.96
N TYR A 167 63.21 -32.52 -0.30
CA TYR A 167 62.99 -33.77 -1.04
C TYR A 167 64.29 -34.57 -1.18
N ASP A 168 65.42 -33.90 -1.44
CA ASP A 168 66.76 -34.50 -1.47
C ASP A 168 67.20 -35.16 -0.15
N LEU A 169 66.55 -34.83 0.97
CA LEU A 169 66.97 -35.23 2.32
C LEU A 169 65.96 -36.14 3.05
N LYS A 170 64.69 -36.14 2.64
CA LYS A 170 63.59 -36.78 3.38
C LYS A 170 63.64 -38.31 3.44
N ASP A 171 64.44 -38.96 2.59
CA ASP A 171 64.60 -40.43 2.58
C ASP A 171 66.05 -40.88 2.92
N ILE A 172 66.92 -39.94 3.36
CA ILE A 172 68.32 -40.22 3.75
C ILE A 172 68.43 -40.20 5.28
N ASP A 173 68.84 -41.30 5.91
CA ASP A 173 69.13 -41.30 7.35
C ASP A 173 70.29 -40.35 7.67
N ASN A 174 69.99 -39.26 8.39
CA ASN A 174 70.93 -38.22 8.78
C ASN A 174 70.33 -37.31 9.89
N LYS A 175 71.18 -36.49 10.53
CA LYS A 175 70.80 -35.55 11.60
C LYS A 175 69.63 -34.61 11.27
N TYR A 176 69.37 -34.33 9.99
CA TYR A 176 68.30 -33.46 9.50
C TYR A 176 67.09 -34.21 8.92
N TYR A 177 67.07 -35.56 8.96
CA TYR A 177 66.01 -36.40 8.36
C TYR A 177 64.60 -36.01 8.82
N GLU A 178 64.37 -35.98 10.14
CA GLU A 178 63.04 -35.70 10.72
C GLU A 178 62.57 -34.28 10.38
N ALA A 179 63.47 -33.29 10.50
CA ALA A 179 63.19 -31.90 10.17
C ALA A 179 62.96 -31.68 8.67
N SER A 180 63.66 -32.42 7.80
CA SER A 180 63.44 -32.38 6.35
C SER A 180 62.09 -32.96 5.98
N ASN A 181 61.68 -34.07 6.59
CA ASN A 181 60.32 -34.59 6.47
C ASN A 181 59.27 -33.58 6.96
N TYR A 182 59.52 -32.88 8.08
CA TYR A 182 58.59 -31.89 8.61
C TYR A 182 58.38 -30.71 7.65
N TYR A 183 59.46 -30.07 7.18
CA TYR A 183 59.34 -28.95 6.25
C TYR A 183 58.83 -29.39 4.88
N TYR A 184 59.18 -30.58 4.40
CA TYR A 184 58.59 -31.15 3.18
C TYR A 184 57.08 -31.34 3.33
N ALA A 185 56.61 -32.03 4.37
CA ALA A 185 55.19 -32.25 4.65
C ALA A 185 54.42 -30.93 4.80
N HIS A 186 55.03 -29.93 5.45
CA HIS A 186 54.44 -28.59 5.57
C HIS A 186 54.33 -27.89 4.22
N ILE A 187 55.34 -27.95 3.33
CA ILE A 187 55.23 -27.38 1.98
C ILE A 187 54.15 -28.10 1.17
N GLN A 188 54.04 -29.43 1.27
CA GLN A 188 52.98 -30.17 0.60
C GLN A 188 51.59 -29.79 1.12
N TYR A 189 51.45 -29.53 2.42
CA TYR A 189 50.22 -29.00 3.02
C TYR A 189 49.86 -27.61 2.48
N GLN A 190 50.82 -26.67 2.41
CA GLN A 190 50.61 -25.33 1.83
C GLN A 190 50.33 -25.36 0.31
N LYS A 191 50.63 -26.48 -0.35
CA LYS A 191 50.32 -26.75 -1.77
C LYS A 191 49.03 -27.54 -2.00
N GLU A 192 48.23 -27.76 -0.96
CA GLU A 192 46.99 -28.56 -1.00
C GLU A 192 47.21 -30.04 -1.41
N ASN A 193 48.46 -30.53 -1.39
CA ASN A 193 48.83 -31.92 -1.69
C ASN A 193 48.61 -32.82 -0.45
N TYR A 194 47.37 -32.85 0.02
CA TYR A 194 46.97 -33.35 1.34
C TYR A 194 47.40 -34.81 1.62
N GLU A 195 47.32 -35.72 0.66
CA GLU A 195 47.82 -37.10 0.77
C GLU A 195 49.31 -37.15 1.13
N THR A 196 50.13 -36.35 0.43
CA THR A 196 51.59 -36.37 0.60
C THR A 196 51.99 -35.68 1.90
N ALA A 197 51.26 -34.63 2.27
CA ALA A 197 51.41 -33.97 3.56
C ALA A 197 51.06 -34.92 4.73
N LEU A 198 49.92 -35.61 4.65
CA LEU A 198 49.45 -36.55 5.67
C LEU A 198 50.49 -37.67 5.90
N MET A 199 50.91 -38.36 4.83
CA MET A 199 51.92 -39.42 4.93
C MET A 199 53.26 -38.93 5.51
N GLY A 200 53.65 -37.68 5.24
CA GLY A 200 54.85 -37.07 5.81
C GLY A 200 54.69 -36.72 7.30
N PHE A 201 53.50 -36.29 7.72
CA PHE A 201 53.18 -35.95 9.10
C PHE A 201 52.92 -37.19 9.98
N GLU A 202 52.22 -38.21 9.51
CA GLU A 202 51.99 -39.47 10.25
C GLU A 202 53.32 -40.13 10.66
N ARG A 203 54.33 -40.13 9.78
CA ARG A 203 55.70 -40.58 10.06
C ARG A 203 56.37 -39.84 11.24
N LEU A 204 55.95 -38.60 11.52
CA LEU A 204 56.52 -37.73 12.53
C LEU A 204 55.66 -37.62 13.80
N ALA A 205 54.45 -38.20 13.82
CA ALA A 205 53.50 -38.04 14.93
C ALA A 205 54.06 -38.51 16.28
N ASN A 206 54.87 -39.57 16.28
CA ASN A 206 55.52 -40.13 17.47
C ASN A 206 56.94 -39.59 17.71
N VAL A 207 57.41 -38.63 16.90
CA VAL A 207 58.75 -38.04 17.07
C VAL A 207 58.69 -36.93 18.12
N LYS A 208 59.45 -37.08 19.21
CA LYS A 208 59.42 -36.18 20.38
C LYS A 208 59.68 -34.69 20.07
N ALA A 209 60.41 -34.38 19.00
CA ALA A 209 60.62 -33.01 18.55
C ALA A 209 59.37 -32.36 17.91
N PHE A 210 58.42 -33.17 17.44
CA PHE A 210 57.27 -32.75 16.64
C PHE A 210 55.91 -33.13 17.24
N GLU A 211 55.89 -33.95 18.30
CA GLU A 211 54.70 -34.45 19.03
C GLU A 211 53.66 -33.35 19.33
N LYS A 212 54.09 -32.11 19.64
CA LYS A 212 53.22 -30.97 20.01
C LYS A 212 52.81 -30.07 18.84
N VAL A 213 53.05 -30.49 17.61
CA VAL A 213 52.85 -29.66 16.40
C VAL A 213 52.21 -30.46 15.28
N VAL A 214 52.70 -31.67 15.02
CA VAL A 214 52.27 -32.53 13.92
C VAL A 214 50.81 -32.98 14.00
N PRO A 215 50.26 -33.41 15.16
CA PRO A 215 48.86 -33.81 15.26
C PRO A 215 47.85 -32.74 14.84
N PHE A 216 48.16 -31.45 15.04
CA PHE A 216 47.30 -30.34 14.59
C PHE A 216 47.17 -30.28 13.07
N TYR A 217 48.26 -30.56 12.33
CA TYR A 217 48.22 -30.65 10.87
C TYR A 217 47.47 -31.90 10.39
N ILE A 218 47.65 -33.04 11.06
CA ILE A 218 46.92 -34.29 10.74
C ILE A 218 45.41 -34.06 10.87
N ALA A 219 44.94 -33.52 12.01
CA ALA A 219 43.53 -33.20 12.23
C ALA A 219 42.96 -32.27 11.15
N GLN A 220 43.70 -31.21 10.79
CA GLN A 220 43.28 -30.25 9.77
C GLN A 220 43.28 -30.85 8.35
N ILE A 221 44.20 -31.77 8.05
CA ILE A 221 44.25 -32.45 6.74
C ILE A 221 43.08 -33.43 6.57
N HIS A 222 42.73 -34.23 7.59
CA HIS A 222 41.54 -35.07 7.52
C HIS A 222 40.27 -34.22 7.29
N TYR A 223 40.14 -33.08 7.98
CA TYR A 223 39.02 -32.16 7.77
C TYR A 223 38.97 -31.61 6.33
N LEU A 224 40.09 -31.10 5.80
CA LEU A 224 40.16 -30.55 4.44
C LEU A 224 39.90 -31.62 3.36
N LYS A 225 40.13 -32.89 3.67
CA LYS A 225 39.77 -34.05 2.83
C LYS A 225 38.32 -34.52 2.98
N GLY A 226 37.53 -33.94 3.89
CA GLY A 226 36.17 -34.38 4.21
C GLY A 226 36.09 -35.66 5.06
N ASP A 227 37.20 -36.12 5.63
CA ASP A 227 37.28 -37.26 6.55
C ASP A 227 36.97 -36.80 7.98
N TYR A 228 35.71 -36.45 8.20
CA TYR A 228 35.23 -35.82 9.42
C TYR A 228 35.39 -36.68 10.67
N ASP A 229 35.35 -38.02 10.55
CA ASP A 229 35.51 -38.92 11.70
C ASP A 229 36.96 -39.00 12.19
N ALA A 230 37.93 -39.09 11.27
CA ALA A 230 39.34 -38.99 11.65
C ALA A 230 39.69 -37.57 12.13
N ALA A 231 39.14 -36.53 11.51
CA ALA A 231 39.34 -35.13 11.93
C ALA A 231 38.87 -34.91 13.38
N ILE A 232 37.67 -35.36 13.74
CA ILE A 232 37.15 -35.31 15.12
C ILE A 232 38.04 -36.13 16.06
N THR A 233 38.42 -37.34 15.67
CA THR A 233 39.24 -38.25 16.49
C THR A 233 40.61 -37.65 16.83
N TYR A 234 41.28 -37.00 15.88
CA TYR A 234 42.57 -36.33 16.12
C TYR A 234 42.42 -34.97 16.81
N ALA A 235 41.38 -34.18 16.51
CA ALA A 235 41.22 -32.83 17.06
C ALA A 235 40.77 -32.83 18.54
N LEU A 236 39.92 -33.79 18.96
CA LEU A 236 39.35 -33.81 20.31
C LEU A 236 40.40 -33.84 21.45
N PRO A 237 41.45 -34.69 21.44
CA PRO A 237 42.49 -34.65 22.47
C PRO A 237 43.28 -33.34 22.48
N LEU A 238 43.49 -32.74 21.30
CA LEU A 238 44.26 -31.51 21.11
C LEU A 238 43.53 -30.25 21.58
N MET A 239 42.24 -30.35 21.94
CA MET A 239 41.45 -29.21 22.42
C MET A 239 41.87 -28.69 23.80
N GLU A 240 42.59 -29.49 24.60
CA GLU A 240 43.15 -29.03 25.89
C GLU A 240 44.66 -28.71 25.81
N GLU A 241 45.29 -28.90 24.64
CA GLU A 241 46.73 -28.72 24.47
C GLU A 241 47.12 -27.50 23.61
N GLY A 242 48.28 -26.92 23.92
CA GLY A 242 48.86 -25.82 23.15
C GLY A 242 48.23 -24.44 23.43
N THR A 243 48.35 -23.53 22.46
CA THR A 243 47.93 -22.13 22.62
C THR A 243 46.41 -21.98 22.49
N GLN A 244 45.84 -20.93 23.11
CA GLN A 244 44.41 -20.61 23.00
C GLN A 244 43.91 -20.56 21.55
N LYS A 245 44.69 -19.96 20.63
CA LYS A 245 44.38 -19.98 19.19
C LYS A 245 44.29 -21.41 18.63
N ARG A 246 45.24 -22.30 18.93
CA ARG A 246 45.17 -23.69 18.47
C ARG A 246 43.98 -24.45 19.05
N ARG A 247 43.65 -24.23 20.33
CA ARG A 247 42.46 -24.84 20.96
C ARG A 247 41.17 -24.34 20.31
N ALA A 248 41.09 -23.07 19.93
CA ALA A 248 39.99 -22.51 19.13
C ALA A 248 39.93 -23.10 17.70
N ASP A 249 41.08 -23.23 17.02
CA ASP A 249 41.15 -23.78 15.66
C ASP A 249 40.80 -25.29 15.64
N MET A 250 41.15 -26.06 16.68
CA MET A 250 40.69 -27.46 16.85
C MET A 250 39.20 -27.55 17.19
N ALA A 251 38.70 -26.69 18.08
CA ALA A 251 37.27 -26.60 18.38
C ALA A 251 36.45 -26.29 17.12
N ARG A 252 36.96 -25.43 16.23
CA ARG A 252 36.35 -25.12 14.93
C ARG A 252 36.26 -26.36 14.06
N ILE A 253 37.38 -27.07 13.85
CA ILE A 253 37.42 -28.29 13.02
C ILE A 253 36.42 -29.35 13.53
N VAL A 254 36.31 -29.53 14.85
CA VAL A 254 35.33 -30.45 15.44
C VAL A 254 33.89 -29.95 15.18
N GLY A 255 33.63 -28.66 15.38
CA GLY A 255 32.32 -28.03 15.14
C GLY A 255 31.87 -28.11 13.67
N GLU A 256 32.74 -27.78 12.73
CA GLU A 256 32.57 -27.87 11.29
C GLU A 256 32.37 -29.33 10.83
N SER A 257 33.14 -30.27 11.38
CA SER A 257 33.01 -31.71 11.10
C SER A 257 31.66 -32.27 11.55
N TYR A 258 31.20 -31.94 12.76
CA TYR A 258 29.85 -32.30 13.22
C TYR A 258 28.75 -31.60 12.40
N PHE A 259 28.97 -30.36 11.97
CA PHE A 259 28.04 -29.63 11.10
C PHE A 259 27.87 -30.34 9.75
N ALA A 260 28.97 -30.72 9.10
CA ALA A 260 28.96 -31.46 7.84
C ALA A 260 28.28 -32.84 7.98
N LYS A 261 28.49 -33.50 9.13
CA LYS A 261 27.79 -34.75 9.51
C LYS A 261 26.32 -34.54 9.94
N LYS A 262 25.81 -33.30 9.95
CA LYS A 262 24.46 -32.90 10.38
C LYS A 262 24.14 -33.19 11.87
N ASP A 263 25.17 -33.41 12.68
CA ASP A 263 25.06 -33.49 14.14
C ASP A 263 25.12 -32.08 14.73
N TYR A 264 24.00 -31.37 14.60
CA TYR A 264 23.88 -30.01 15.08
C TYR A 264 23.95 -29.89 16.62
N ALA A 265 23.74 -30.99 17.37
CA ALA A 265 23.84 -31.00 18.83
C ALA A 265 25.30 -30.87 19.30
N ASN A 266 26.18 -31.72 18.76
CA ASN A 266 27.60 -31.61 19.04
C ASN A 266 28.19 -30.38 18.35
N SER A 267 27.79 -30.05 17.12
CA SER A 267 28.28 -28.86 16.40
C SER A 267 28.10 -27.56 17.21
N ILE A 268 26.91 -27.31 17.79
CA ILE A 268 26.68 -26.18 18.71
C ILE A 268 27.73 -26.13 19.83
N THR A 269 27.94 -27.28 20.49
CA THR A 269 28.81 -27.41 21.67
C THR A 269 30.26 -27.05 21.35
N PHE A 270 30.73 -27.33 20.13
CA PHE A 270 32.10 -27.03 19.70
C PHE A 270 32.23 -25.63 19.07
N PHE A 271 31.21 -25.09 18.41
CA PHE A 271 31.21 -23.70 17.95
C PHE A 271 31.07 -22.68 19.10
N GLU A 272 30.27 -22.94 20.13
CA GLU A 272 30.24 -22.07 21.33
C GLU A 272 31.62 -22.03 22.02
N LYS A 273 32.33 -23.17 22.10
CA LYS A 273 33.75 -23.21 22.53
C LYS A 273 34.67 -22.44 21.59
N THR A 274 34.50 -22.56 20.27
CA THR A 274 35.31 -21.86 19.26
C THR A 274 35.22 -20.34 19.43
N ILE A 275 34.01 -19.81 19.62
CA ILE A 275 33.76 -18.39 19.85
C ILE A 275 34.35 -17.96 21.20
N ALA A 276 34.08 -18.70 22.28
CA ALA A 276 34.58 -18.39 23.62
C ALA A 276 36.12 -18.42 23.75
N LEU A 277 36.81 -19.21 22.91
CA LEU A 277 38.27 -19.27 22.86
C LEU A 277 38.89 -18.24 21.90
N SER A 278 38.12 -17.62 21.00
CA SER A 278 38.63 -16.68 20.00
C SER A 278 38.59 -15.23 20.48
N GLU A 279 39.72 -14.50 20.38
CA GLU A 279 39.76 -13.04 20.61
C GLU A 279 38.82 -12.27 19.66
N LYS A 280 38.67 -12.77 18.44
CA LYS A 280 37.66 -12.39 17.47
C LYS A 280 37.28 -13.62 16.66
N ALA A 281 36.07 -14.15 16.85
CA ALA A 281 35.57 -15.26 16.07
C ALA A 281 35.36 -14.86 14.59
N ARG A 282 35.38 -15.85 13.70
CA ARG A 282 35.14 -15.65 12.26
C ARG A 282 33.64 -15.47 12.01
N ARG A 283 33.29 -14.85 10.88
CA ARG A 283 31.87 -14.71 10.49
C ARG A 283 31.25 -16.09 10.21
N GLU A 284 32.08 -16.98 9.69
CA GLU A 284 31.82 -18.39 9.41
C GLU A 284 31.45 -19.15 10.70
N ASP A 285 32.12 -18.85 11.83
CA ASP A 285 31.83 -19.46 13.14
C ASP A 285 30.39 -19.12 13.59
N TYR A 286 29.99 -17.85 13.46
CA TYR A 286 28.64 -17.39 13.77
C TYR A 286 27.59 -17.94 12.80
N TYR A 287 27.93 -18.07 11.51
CA TYR A 287 27.06 -18.65 10.49
C TYR A 287 26.75 -20.11 10.81
N HIS A 288 27.76 -20.96 10.98
CA HIS A 288 27.55 -22.37 11.29
C HIS A 288 26.86 -22.58 12.64
N LEU A 289 27.17 -21.78 13.67
CA LEU A 289 26.46 -21.84 14.95
C LEU A 289 24.98 -21.45 14.82
N GLY A 290 24.70 -20.36 14.10
CA GLY A 290 23.33 -19.91 13.82
C GLY A 290 22.51 -20.96 13.08
N PHE A 291 23.09 -21.62 12.07
CA PHE A 291 22.45 -22.73 11.35
C PHE A 291 22.27 -23.98 12.19
N ALA A 292 23.25 -24.36 13.02
CA ALA A 292 23.11 -25.49 13.92
C ALA A 292 21.98 -25.25 14.94
N TYR A 293 21.86 -24.02 15.46
CA TYR A 293 20.72 -23.60 16.29
C TYR A 293 19.38 -23.59 15.54
N TYR A 294 19.35 -23.15 14.28
CA TYR A 294 18.16 -23.14 13.42
C TYR A 294 17.63 -24.56 13.18
N TYR A 295 18.48 -25.51 12.78
CA TYR A 295 18.08 -26.91 12.59
C TYR A 295 17.65 -27.59 13.90
N GLN A 296 18.23 -27.17 15.04
CA GLN A 296 17.80 -27.58 16.38
C GLN A 296 16.57 -26.82 16.90
N LYS A 297 15.92 -26.01 16.05
CA LYS A 297 14.66 -25.27 16.31
C LYS A 297 14.73 -24.26 17.47
N LYS A 298 15.94 -23.81 17.83
CA LYS A 298 16.20 -22.77 18.83
C LYS A 298 16.30 -21.42 18.13
N TYR A 299 15.15 -20.96 17.64
CA TYR A 299 15.04 -19.81 16.73
C TYR A 299 15.47 -18.48 17.36
N ASP A 300 15.42 -18.38 18.69
CA ASP A 300 15.94 -17.28 19.50
C ASP A 300 17.46 -17.14 19.34
N LYS A 301 18.22 -18.19 19.67
CA LYS A 301 19.68 -18.21 19.51
C LYS A 301 20.12 -18.22 18.05
N ALA A 302 19.34 -18.84 17.17
CA ALA A 302 19.60 -18.81 15.74
C ALA A 302 19.54 -17.37 15.21
N ALA A 303 18.50 -16.59 15.57
CA ALA A 303 18.39 -15.20 15.19
C ALA A 303 19.54 -14.34 15.76
N GLU A 304 19.93 -14.56 17.02
CA GLU A 304 21.07 -13.88 17.65
C GLU A 304 22.36 -14.05 16.83
N TYR A 305 22.79 -15.28 16.58
CA TYR A 305 24.05 -15.54 15.87
C TYR A 305 23.98 -15.25 14.36
N LEU A 306 22.86 -15.52 13.70
CA LEU A 306 22.69 -15.16 12.27
C LEU A 306 22.77 -13.64 12.06
N SER A 307 22.30 -12.83 13.01
CA SER A 307 22.42 -11.36 12.92
C SER A 307 23.88 -10.89 12.82
N MET A 308 24.82 -11.58 13.47
CA MET A 308 26.25 -11.24 13.46
C MET A 308 26.92 -11.47 12.09
N VAL A 309 26.31 -12.32 11.24
CA VAL A 309 26.77 -12.59 9.86
C VAL A 309 26.45 -11.43 8.91
N THR A 310 25.40 -10.65 9.20
CA THR A 310 24.79 -9.69 8.25
C THR A 310 25.62 -8.43 7.94
N SER A 311 26.86 -8.36 8.42
CA SER A 311 27.76 -7.19 8.33
C SER A 311 28.44 -6.99 6.96
N ALA A 312 28.05 -7.74 5.93
CA ALA A 312 28.70 -7.73 4.61
C ALA A 312 27.70 -7.83 3.45
N ASN A 313 28.17 -7.54 2.24
CA ASN A 313 27.40 -7.65 1.00
C ASN A 313 27.87 -8.87 0.19
N ASP A 314 27.42 -10.07 0.56
CA ASP A 314 27.70 -11.32 -0.15
C ASP A 314 26.58 -12.38 0.01
N LYS A 315 26.77 -13.54 -0.64
CA LYS A 315 25.83 -14.67 -0.59
C LYS A 315 25.61 -15.25 0.83
N MET A 316 26.61 -15.20 1.71
CA MET A 316 26.49 -15.68 3.08
C MET A 316 25.61 -14.74 3.91
N ALA A 317 25.80 -13.42 3.75
CA ALA A 317 24.95 -12.42 4.38
C ALA A 317 23.50 -12.49 3.85
N GLN A 318 23.29 -12.67 2.54
CA GLN A 318 21.96 -12.86 1.95
C GLN A 318 21.24 -14.08 2.55
N ASN A 319 21.93 -15.22 2.62
CA ASN A 319 21.37 -16.45 3.18
C ASN A 319 21.09 -16.32 4.69
N ALA A 320 21.99 -15.67 5.44
CA ALA A 320 21.79 -15.39 6.86
C ALA A 320 20.60 -14.44 7.11
N TYR A 321 20.41 -13.38 6.31
CA TYR A 321 19.23 -12.51 6.40
C TYR A 321 17.93 -13.29 6.14
N TYR A 322 17.91 -14.19 5.15
CA TYR A 322 16.73 -15.01 4.84
C TYR A 322 16.37 -15.97 5.99
N HIS A 323 17.34 -16.68 6.56
CA HIS A 323 17.09 -17.58 7.70
C HIS A 323 16.82 -16.84 9.01
N LEU A 324 17.40 -15.65 9.21
CA LEU A 324 17.05 -14.72 10.29
C LEU A 324 15.57 -14.28 10.19
N ALA A 325 15.09 -14.03 8.97
CA ALA A 325 13.69 -13.68 8.72
C ALA A 325 12.74 -14.82 9.07
N ASP A 326 13.06 -16.07 8.68
CA ASP A 326 12.25 -17.22 9.11
C ASP A 326 12.32 -17.46 10.62
N CYS A 327 13.48 -17.30 11.27
CA CYS A 327 13.58 -17.34 12.73
C CYS A 327 12.60 -16.36 13.38
N HIS A 328 12.54 -15.12 12.89
CA HIS A 328 11.59 -14.12 13.37
C HIS A 328 10.12 -14.50 13.08
N LEU A 329 9.80 -15.15 11.95
CA LEU A 329 8.47 -15.72 11.71
C LEU A 329 8.12 -16.83 12.71
N LYS A 330 9.04 -17.75 13.00
CA LYS A 330 8.83 -18.82 14.00
C LYS A 330 8.64 -18.26 15.42
N LEU A 331 9.29 -17.14 15.72
CA LEU A 331 9.13 -16.36 16.96
C LEU A 331 7.90 -15.41 16.94
N SER A 332 7.10 -15.41 15.87
CA SER A 332 5.96 -14.50 15.63
C SER A 332 6.30 -13.00 15.54
N ASP A 333 7.57 -12.62 15.48
CA ASP A 333 8.01 -11.23 15.25
C ASP A 333 7.96 -10.89 13.75
N LYS A 334 6.75 -10.69 13.24
CA LYS A 334 6.51 -10.28 11.85
C LYS A 334 7.25 -8.99 11.48
N LYS A 335 7.48 -8.08 12.43
CA LYS A 335 8.13 -6.78 12.17
C LYS A 335 9.62 -6.94 11.86
N ARG A 336 10.35 -7.76 12.63
CA ARG A 336 11.75 -8.08 12.33
C ARG A 336 11.89 -9.02 11.15
N ALA A 337 10.97 -9.98 10.98
CA ALA A 337 10.94 -10.83 9.78
C ALA A 337 10.84 -10.02 8.49
N ARG A 338 9.91 -9.04 8.44
CA ARG A 338 9.74 -8.10 7.32
C ARG A 338 11.04 -7.39 6.95
N VAL A 339 11.76 -6.85 7.94
CA VAL A 339 13.04 -6.14 7.74
C VAL A 339 14.15 -7.08 7.25
N ALA A 340 14.23 -8.30 7.77
CA ALA A 340 15.25 -9.27 7.38
C ALA A 340 15.01 -9.83 5.95
N PHE A 341 13.76 -10.08 5.55
CA PHE A 341 13.42 -10.38 4.15
C PHE A 341 13.67 -9.17 3.23
N GLU A 342 13.39 -7.94 3.67
CA GLU A 342 13.67 -6.72 2.89
C GLU A 342 15.18 -6.54 2.64
N ALA A 343 16.02 -6.97 3.58
CA ALA A 343 17.48 -7.00 3.39
C ALA A 343 17.92 -8.13 2.44
N ALA A 344 17.40 -9.35 2.60
CA ALA A 344 17.74 -10.49 1.74
C ALA A 344 17.33 -10.29 0.26
N SER A 345 16.21 -9.60 0.00
CA SER A 345 15.68 -9.33 -1.35
C SER A 345 16.39 -8.19 -2.09
N LYS A 346 17.09 -7.30 -1.38
CA LYS A 346 17.96 -6.27 -1.97
C LYS A 346 19.30 -6.83 -2.46
N LEU A 347 19.66 -8.04 -2.03
CA LEU A 347 20.85 -8.76 -2.48
C LEU A 347 20.49 -9.72 -3.63
N ASN A 348 21.43 -9.95 -4.55
CA ASN A 348 21.17 -10.59 -5.84
C ASN A 348 22.11 -11.78 -6.16
N PHE A 349 22.84 -12.30 -5.18
CA PHE A 349 23.80 -13.40 -5.37
C PHE A 349 23.13 -14.77 -5.51
N ASP A 350 22.00 -14.95 -4.83
CA ASP A 350 21.15 -16.13 -4.92
C ASP A 350 19.74 -15.67 -5.33
N LYS A 351 19.23 -16.22 -6.43
CA LYS A 351 18.01 -15.73 -7.09
C LYS A 351 16.74 -16.29 -6.47
N ASP A 352 16.77 -17.55 -6.05
CA ASP A 352 15.65 -18.21 -5.39
C ASP A 352 15.37 -17.54 -4.03
N ILE A 353 16.45 -17.21 -3.30
CA ILE A 353 16.38 -16.42 -2.07
C ILE A 353 15.92 -14.99 -2.36
N GLN A 354 16.39 -14.36 -3.45
CA GLN A 354 15.96 -12.99 -3.80
C GLN A 354 14.44 -12.93 -4.09
N GLU A 355 13.93 -13.88 -4.86
CA GLU A 355 12.51 -14.01 -5.18
C GLU A 355 11.66 -14.22 -3.92
N ASP A 356 11.96 -15.26 -3.14
CA ASP A 356 11.12 -15.61 -1.99
C ASP A 356 11.17 -14.54 -0.89
N ALA A 357 12.34 -13.96 -0.65
CA ALA A 357 12.47 -12.84 0.26
C ALA A 357 11.69 -11.61 -0.22
N LEU A 358 11.66 -11.31 -1.52
CA LEU A 358 10.88 -10.18 -2.03
C LEU A 358 9.39 -10.45 -1.83
N PHE A 359 8.91 -11.64 -2.21
CA PHE A 359 7.51 -12.03 -2.02
C PHE A 359 7.08 -11.95 -0.55
N ASN A 360 7.86 -12.54 0.37
CA ASN A 360 7.55 -12.52 1.80
C ASN A 360 7.69 -11.11 2.42
N THR A 361 8.56 -10.24 1.90
CA THR A 361 8.59 -8.82 2.30
C THR A 361 7.25 -8.14 2.00
N ILE A 362 6.75 -8.25 0.77
CA ILE A 362 5.54 -7.56 0.30
C ILE A 362 4.30 -8.11 1.03
N LYS A 363 4.23 -9.44 1.16
CA LYS A 363 3.22 -10.13 1.97
C LYS A 363 3.22 -9.65 3.43
N LEU A 364 4.38 -9.43 4.05
CA LEU A 364 4.45 -8.94 5.42
C LEU A 364 4.13 -7.45 5.53
N ASN A 365 4.46 -6.60 4.53
CA ASN A 365 3.96 -5.22 4.47
C ASN A 365 2.42 -5.21 4.47
N TYR A 366 1.79 -6.09 3.68
CA TYR A 366 0.33 -6.29 3.67
C TYR A 366 -0.23 -6.82 5.01
N GLU A 367 0.34 -7.89 5.57
CA GLU A 367 -0.13 -8.49 6.83
C GLU A 367 0.07 -7.61 8.06
N LEU A 368 0.93 -6.60 7.98
CA LEU A 368 1.15 -5.58 9.02
C LEU A 368 0.34 -4.30 8.79
N SER A 369 -0.54 -4.27 7.78
CA SER A 369 -1.31 -3.10 7.33
C SER A 369 -0.45 -1.85 7.05
N TYR A 370 0.81 -2.05 6.67
CA TYR A 370 1.82 -0.99 6.62
C TYR A 370 2.04 -0.46 5.21
N SER A 371 0.99 0.14 4.62
CA SER A 371 1.10 1.29 3.71
C SER A 371 -0.30 1.81 3.33
N PRO A 372 -0.59 3.12 3.36
CA PRO A 372 -1.91 3.63 3.01
C PRO A 372 -2.09 3.90 1.50
N PHE A 373 -1.00 4.06 0.75
CA PHE A 373 -1.01 4.60 -0.61
C PHE A 373 -0.27 3.67 -1.58
N ASN A 374 -0.98 2.65 -2.10
CA ASN A 374 -0.58 1.81 -3.24
C ASN A 374 0.77 1.06 -3.20
N GLU A 375 1.65 1.26 -2.22
CA GLU A 375 3.00 0.68 -2.16
C GLU A 375 2.98 -0.86 -2.28
N ILE A 376 2.00 -1.51 -1.66
CA ILE A 376 1.78 -2.96 -1.74
C ILE A 376 1.39 -3.38 -3.17
N ILE A 377 0.59 -2.56 -3.88
CA ILE A 377 0.24 -2.78 -5.29
C ILE A 377 1.52 -2.70 -6.13
N ASN A 378 2.21 -1.56 -6.05
CA ASN A 378 3.42 -1.28 -6.81
C ASN A 378 4.48 -2.37 -6.59
N SER A 379 4.66 -2.81 -5.34
CA SER A 379 5.64 -3.84 -5.01
C SER A 379 5.27 -5.22 -5.55
N PHE A 380 4.00 -5.66 -5.47
CA PHE A 380 3.59 -6.92 -6.10
C PHE A 380 3.70 -6.85 -7.63
N MET A 381 3.39 -5.70 -8.24
CA MET A 381 3.55 -5.48 -9.68
C MET A 381 5.03 -5.55 -10.10
N SER A 382 5.95 -4.96 -9.32
CA SER A 382 7.39 -5.08 -9.56
C SER A 382 7.94 -6.50 -9.30
N PHE A 383 7.38 -7.24 -8.33
CA PHE A 383 7.69 -8.66 -8.15
C PHE A 383 7.31 -9.47 -9.40
N ILE A 384 6.11 -9.25 -9.93
CA ILE A 384 5.60 -9.88 -11.15
C ILE A 384 6.48 -9.54 -12.38
N GLU A 385 6.91 -8.28 -12.54
CA GLU A 385 7.78 -7.89 -13.66
C GLU A 385 9.20 -8.46 -13.52
N MET A 386 9.71 -8.64 -12.29
CA MET A 386 11.06 -9.14 -12.02
C MET A 386 11.18 -10.67 -12.04
N PHE A 387 10.11 -11.39 -11.66
CA PHE A 387 10.07 -12.86 -11.55
C PHE A 387 8.85 -13.47 -12.29
N PRO A 388 8.68 -13.21 -13.61
CA PRO A 388 7.44 -13.54 -14.34
C PRO A 388 7.14 -15.04 -14.49
N GLU A 389 8.10 -15.93 -14.20
CA GLU A 389 7.93 -17.39 -14.22
C GLU A 389 7.83 -18.02 -12.81
N SER A 390 7.76 -17.20 -11.75
CA SER A 390 7.64 -17.67 -10.36
C SER A 390 6.34 -18.43 -10.09
N ASP A 391 6.41 -19.48 -9.26
CA ASP A 391 5.24 -20.23 -8.77
C ASP A 391 4.31 -19.39 -7.88
N LYS A 392 4.81 -18.27 -7.32
CA LYS A 392 4.05 -17.34 -6.47
C LYS A 392 3.21 -16.33 -7.27
N ILE A 393 3.27 -16.31 -8.60
CA ILE A 393 2.58 -15.30 -9.44
C ILE A 393 1.06 -15.29 -9.22
N ASP A 394 0.40 -16.45 -9.15
CA ASP A 394 -1.05 -16.50 -8.88
C ASP A 394 -1.39 -16.04 -7.45
N LEU A 395 -0.50 -16.28 -6.48
CA LEU A 395 -0.66 -15.81 -5.11
C LEU A 395 -0.44 -14.29 -5.01
N ALA A 396 0.48 -13.72 -5.80
CA ALA A 396 0.64 -12.27 -5.94
C ALA A 396 -0.66 -11.63 -6.49
N TYR A 397 -1.34 -12.25 -7.46
CA TYR A 397 -2.63 -11.76 -7.95
C TYR A 397 -3.77 -11.89 -6.94
N ASP A 398 -3.78 -12.91 -6.10
CA ASP A 398 -4.75 -13.02 -4.99
C ASP A 398 -4.52 -11.93 -3.93
N TYR A 399 -3.27 -11.65 -3.56
CA TYR A 399 -2.97 -10.50 -2.68
C TYR A 399 -3.31 -9.15 -3.34
N LEU A 400 -2.93 -8.92 -4.60
CA LEU A 400 -3.35 -7.73 -5.35
C LEU A 400 -4.89 -7.59 -5.38
N GLY A 401 -5.61 -8.67 -5.65
CA GLY A 401 -7.07 -8.71 -5.64
C GLY A 401 -7.71 -8.39 -4.29
N LYS A 402 -7.03 -8.69 -3.17
CA LYS A 402 -7.44 -8.28 -1.81
C LYS A 402 -7.12 -6.80 -1.58
N VAL A 403 -5.91 -6.35 -1.94
CA VAL A 403 -5.44 -4.97 -1.79
C VAL A 403 -6.33 -3.99 -2.57
N PHE A 404 -6.69 -4.30 -3.82
CA PHE A 404 -7.60 -3.46 -4.61
C PHE A 404 -8.98 -3.30 -3.99
N LEU A 405 -9.48 -4.34 -3.30
CA LEU A 405 -10.76 -4.26 -2.57
C LEU A 405 -10.65 -3.50 -1.26
N SER A 406 -9.54 -3.62 -0.53
CA SER A 406 -9.35 -2.92 0.74
C SER A 406 -9.00 -1.44 0.54
N THR A 407 -8.16 -1.08 -0.44
CA THR A 407 -7.84 0.34 -0.71
C THR A 407 -8.97 1.07 -1.43
N LYS A 408 -9.75 0.35 -2.26
CA LYS A 408 -10.81 0.88 -3.15
C LYS A 408 -10.31 1.87 -4.21
N ASN A 409 -9.00 1.88 -4.48
CA ASN A 409 -8.37 2.79 -5.45
C ASN A 409 -8.46 2.22 -6.88
N TYR A 410 -9.69 1.97 -7.36
CA TYR A 410 -9.93 1.15 -8.53
C TYR A 410 -9.35 1.72 -9.84
N LYS A 411 -9.35 3.05 -10.00
CA LYS A 411 -8.82 3.71 -11.20
C LYS A 411 -7.31 3.47 -11.39
N GLN A 412 -6.52 3.65 -10.32
CA GLN A 412 -5.06 3.46 -10.38
C GLN A 412 -4.70 1.98 -10.44
N ALA A 413 -5.44 1.13 -9.71
CA ALA A 413 -5.34 -0.33 -9.80
C ALA A 413 -5.55 -0.86 -11.23
N LEU A 414 -6.57 -0.36 -11.93
CA LEU A 414 -6.90 -0.79 -13.28
C LEU A 414 -5.80 -0.39 -14.28
N GLY A 415 -5.34 0.86 -14.23
CA GLY A 415 -4.25 1.36 -15.08
C GLY A 415 -2.94 0.58 -14.88
N ALA A 416 -2.62 0.17 -13.64
CA ALA A 416 -1.48 -0.69 -13.36
C ALA A 416 -1.63 -2.08 -14.01
N LEU A 417 -2.78 -2.74 -13.85
CA LEU A 417 -3.08 -4.04 -14.48
C LEU A 417 -3.08 -3.98 -16.01
N GLU A 418 -3.53 -2.87 -16.59
CA GLU A 418 -3.52 -2.63 -18.04
C GLU A 418 -2.11 -2.52 -18.61
N GLN A 419 -1.14 -1.99 -17.86
CA GLN A 419 0.26 -1.86 -18.30
C GLN A 419 1.03 -3.19 -18.35
N ILE A 420 0.53 -4.27 -17.74
CA ILE A 420 1.22 -5.58 -17.77
C ILE A 420 1.28 -6.12 -19.21
N LYS A 421 2.49 -6.33 -19.72
CA LYS A 421 2.74 -6.73 -21.12
C LYS A 421 2.22 -8.14 -21.45
N ILE A 422 2.41 -9.11 -20.55
CA ILE A 422 1.99 -10.51 -20.71
C ILE A 422 0.81 -10.77 -19.77
N LYS A 423 -0.40 -10.92 -20.31
CA LYS A 423 -1.63 -11.07 -19.52
C LYS A 423 -2.09 -12.53 -19.41
N SER A 424 -1.94 -13.10 -18.22
CA SER A 424 -2.49 -14.42 -17.84
C SER A 424 -4.00 -14.36 -17.58
N ALA A 425 -4.64 -15.53 -17.45
CA ALA A 425 -6.04 -15.62 -17.02
C ALA A 425 -6.29 -14.97 -15.64
N GLY A 426 -5.31 -15.03 -14.73
CA GLY A 426 -5.35 -14.35 -13.44
C GLY A 426 -5.41 -12.83 -13.56
N ILE A 427 -4.62 -12.23 -14.47
CA ILE A 427 -4.67 -10.78 -14.74
C ILE A 427 -6.03 -10.39 -15.29
N TYR A 428 -6.57 -11.10 -16.28
CA TYR A 428 -7.88 -10.74 -16.84
C TYR A 428 -9.01 -10.89 -15.81
N LYS A 429 -8.91 -11.87 -14.90
CA LYS A 429 -9.81 -11.98 -13.74
C LYS A 429 -9.69 -10.79 -12.78
N ALA A 430 -8.47 -10.30 -12.53
CA ALA A 430 -8.22 -9.11 -11.72
C ALA A 430 -8.78 -7.85 -12.38
N ILE A 431 -8.57 -7.66 -13.69
CA ILE A 431 -9.13 -6.55 -14.48
C ILE A 431 -10.66 -6.57 -14.42
N GLN A 432 -11.29 -7.74 -14.65
CA GLN A 432 -12.74 -7.90 -14.52
C GLN A 432 -13.24 -7.43 -13.14
N ARG A 433 -12.56 -7.85 -12.07
CA ARG A 433 -12.89 -7.52 -10.67
C ARG A 433 -12.74 -6.03 -10.39
N VAL A 434 -11.61 -5.43 -10.73
CA VAL A 434 -11.36 -4.00 -10.49
C VAL A 434 -12.35 -3.14 -11.29
N ALA A 435 -12.61 -3.46 -12.55
CA ALA A 435 -13.61 -2.75 -13.36
C ALA A 435 -15.03 -2.85 -12.79
N TYR A 436 -15.47 -4.04 -12.34
CA TYR A 436 -16.78 -4.21 -11.69
C TYR A 436 -16.90 -3.35 -10.42
N TYR A 437 -15.91 -3.38 -9.53
CA TYR A 437 -15.98 -2.60 -8.29
C TYR A 437 -15.81 -1.10 -8.52
N HIS A 438 -15.08 -0.67 -9.57
CA HIS A 438 -15.07 0.73 -10.01
C HIS A 438 -16.45 1.18 -10.49
N ALA A 439 -17.17 0.34 -11.25
CA ALA A 439 -18.51 0.64 -11.71
C ALA A 439 -19.53 0.76 -10.55
N ILE A 440 -19.41 -0.08 -9.52
CA ILE A 440 -20.21 0.03 -8.28
C ILE A 440 -19.89 1.32 -7.51
N ASP A 441 -18.62 1.71 -7.43
CA ASP A 441 -18.17 2.96 -6.81
C ASP A 441 -18.72 4.19 -7.57
N LEU A 442 -18.64 4.20 -8.90
CA LEU A 442 -19.22 5.24 -9.76
C LEU A 442 -20.74 5.31 -9.62
N PHE A 443 -21.43 4.16 -9.57
CA PHE A 443 -22.88 4.08 -9.32
C PHE A 443 -23.25 4.68 -7.95
N THR A 444 -22.49 4.35 -6.89
CA THR A 444 -22.69 4.86 -5.51
C THR A 444 -22.50 6.37 -5.40
N ASN A 445 -21.74 6.95 -6.34
CA ASN A 445 -21.52 8.38 -6.49
C ASN A 445 -22.31 8.98 -7.70
N LEU A 446 -23.41 8.34 -8.11
CA LEU A 446 -24.39 8.79 -9.12
C LEU A 446 -23.87 8.99 -10.56
N ARG A 447 -22.65 8.55 -10.88
CA ARG A 447 -22.00 8.70 -12.19
C ARG A 447 -22.40 7.57 -13.14
N PHE A 448 -23.70 7.50 -13.47
CA PHE A 448 -24.30 6.35 -14.14
C PHE A 448 -23.72 6.02 -15.52
N ASP A 449 -23.36 7.01 -16.35
CA ASP A 449 -22.74 6.78 -17.67
C ASP A 449 -21.38 6.08 -17.57
N GLU A 450 -20.57 6.51 -16.61
CA GLU A 450 -19.25 5.93 -16.35
C GLU A 450 -19.38 4.57 -15.66
N ALA A 451 -20.36 4.41 -14.77
CA ALA A 451 -20.69 3.11 -14.18
C ALA A 451 -21.09 2.09 -15.26
N ILE A 452 -21.97 2.45 -16.20
CA ILE A 452 -22.31 1.61 -17.36
C ILE A 452 -21.06 1.27 -18.17
N SER A 453 -20.21 2.26 -18.45
CA SER A 453 -18.96 2.08 -19.21
C SER A 453 -17.99 1.09 -18.54
N PHE A 454 -17.86 1.12 -17.21
CA PHE A 454 -17.01 0.18 -16.48
C PHE A 454 -17.67 -1.19 -16.22
N PHE A 455 -19.00 -1.28 -16.16
CA PHE A 455 -19.70 -2.59 -16.23
C PHE A 455 -19.52 -3.22 -17.61
N ASP A 456 -19.60 -2.45 -18.69
CA ASP A 456 -19.31 -2.89 -20.05
C ASP A 456 -17.86 -3.37 -20.16
N TYR A 457 -16.89 -2.63 -19.62
CA TYR A 457 -15.48 -3.03 -19.60
C TYR A 457 -15.25 -4.31 -18.80
N SER A 458 -15.86 -4.45 -17.62
CA SER A 458 -15.84 -5.71 -16.86
C SER A 458 -16.43 -6.87 -17.68
N LEU A 459 -17.53 -6.63 -18.41
CA LEU A 459 -18.18 -7.65 -19.23
C LEU A 459 -17.42 -8.00 -20.53
N GLN A 460 -16.34 -7.29 -20.89
CA GLN A 460 -15.39 -7.78 -21.91
C GLN A 460 -14.61 -9.00 -21.41
N TYR A 461 -14.33 -9.05 -20.11
CA TYR A 461 -13.58 -10.12 -19.43
C TYR A 461 -14.49 -11.17 -18.76
N GLN A 462 -15.75 -11.26 -19.21
CA GLN A 462 -16.81 -12.06 -18.59
C GLN A 462 -16.57 -13.58 -18.50
N SER A 463 -15.53 -14.11 -19.15
CA SER A 463 -15.14 -15.52 -19.12
C SER A 463 -14.33 -15.93 -17.89
N TYR A 464 -13.75 -14.97 -17.14
CA TYR A 464 -12.81 -15.27 -16.05
C TYR A 464 -13.46 -15.35 -14.65
N ASP A 465 -14.61 -14.69 -14.45
CA ASP A 465 -15.43 -14.80 -13.25
C ASP A 465 -16.93 -14.68 -13.56
N ASN A 466 -17.68 -15.77 -13.36
CA ASN A 466 -19.13 -15.78 -13.59
C ASN A 466 -19.91 -15.05 -12.49
N GLN A 467 -19.45 -14.99 -11.24
CA GLN A 467 -20.18 -14.27 -10.18
C GLN A 467 -20.12 -12.76 -10.40
N LEU A 468 -18.98 -12.23 -10.88
CA LEU A 468 -18.85 -10.84 -11.29
C LEU A 468 -19.67 -10.57 -12.56
N LYS A 469 -19.65 -11.46 -13.55
CA LYS A 469 -20.50 -11.37 -14.75
C LYS A 469 -21.99 -11.23 -14.37
N VAL A 470 -22.51 -12.14 -13.54
CA VAL A 470 -23.89 -12.12 -13.00
C VAL A 470 -24.21 -10.74 -12.43
N LYS A 471 -23.38 -10.25 -11.49
CA LYS A 471 -23.62 -8.99 -10.79
C LYS A 471 -23.50 -7.77 -11.70
N ALA A 472 -22.59 -7.78 -12.68
CA ALA A 472 -22.42 -6.70 -13.65
C ALA A 472 -23.67 -6.48 -14.51
N TYR A 473 -24.35 -7.55 -14.96
CA TYR A 473 -25.62 -7.40 -15.68
C TYR A 473 -26.69 -6.73 -14.82
N TYR A 474 -26.87 -7.16 -13.56
CA TYR A 474 -27.84 -6.54 -12.66
C TYR A 474 -27.58 -5.04 -12.45
N TRP A 475 -26.36 -4.66 -12.06
CA TRP A 475 -26.04 -3.26 -11.74
C TRP A 475 -25.93 -2.35 -12.97
N ARG A 476 -25.56 -2.88 -14.14
CA ARG A 476 -25.70 -2.15 -15.41
C ARG A 476 -27.17 -1.92 -15.76
N GLY A 477 -28.04 -2.88 -15.48
CA GLY A 477 -29.49 -2.74 -15.56
C GLY A 477 -30.02 -1.61 -14.67
N GLU A 478 -29.60 -1.57 -13.40
CA GLU A 478 -29.95 -0.49 -12.46
C GLU A 478 -29.54 0.89 -12.99
N ALA A 479 -28.29 1.02 -13.46
CA ALA A 479 -27.76 2.29 -13.98
C ALA A 479 -28.57 2.78 -15.20
N LYS A 480 -28.85 1.87 -16.15
CA LYS A 480 -29.71 2.14 -17.31
C LYS A 480 -31.14 2.52 -16.89
N TYR A 481 -31.69 1.88 -15.86
CA TYR A 481 -33.00 2.24 -15.32
C TYR A 481 -33.01 3.66 -14.73
N ARG A 482 -31.98 4.05 -13.97
CA ARG A 482 -31.83 5.44 -13.46
C ARG A 482 -31.72 6.47 -14.59
N GLN A 483 -31.13 6.08 -15.73
CA GLN A 483 -31.10 6.89 -16.96
C GLN A 483 -32.38 6.85 -17.81
N ASN A 484 -33.46 6.21 -17.32
CA ASN A 484 -34.71 5.98 -18.05
C ASN A 484 -34.59 5.12 -19.33
N GLN A 485 -33.47 4.40 -19.52
CA GLN A 485 -33.25 3.47 -20.62
C GLN A 485 -33.94 2.11 -20.38
N TYR A 486 -35.25 2.15 -20.06
CA TYR A 486 -35.98 1.00 -19.52
C TYR A 486 -35.89 -0.26 -20.39
N ALA A 487 -35.90 -0.13 -21.72
CA ALA A 487 -35.77 -1.28 -22.62
C ALA A 487 -34.42 -1.99 -22.53
N GLU A 488 -33.32 -1.25 -22.34
CA GLU A 488 -31.99 -1.83 -22.17
C GLU A 488 -31.79 -2.37 -20.75
N ALA A 489 -32.39 -1.74 -19.74
CA ALA A 489 -32.46 -2.27 -18.38
C ALA A 489 -33.19 -3.62 -18.33
N VAL A 490 -34.34 -3.75 -19.01
CA VAL A 490 -35.08 -5.02 -19.13
C VAL A 490 -34.23 -6.12 -19.79
N LYS A 491 -33.43 -5.82 -20.82
CA LYS A 491 -32.51 -6.82 -21.41
C LYS A 491 -31.45 -7.28 -20.41
N ASP A 492 -30.88 -6.35 -19.65
CA ASP A 492 -29.82 -6.64 -18.68
C ASP A 492 -30.36 -7.43 -17.48
N TYR A 493 -31.52 -7.06 -16.92
CA TYR A 493 -32.16 -7.85 -15.87
C TYR A 493 -32.59 -9.24 -16.36
N ASN A 494 -33.12 -9.38 -17.58
CA ASN A 494 -33.44 -10.70 -18.15
C ASN A 494 -32.19 -11.55 -18.36
N SER A 495 -31.07 -10.95 -18.81
CA SER A 495 -29.78 -11.63 -18.91
C SER A 495 -29.30 -12.11 -17.54
N PHE A 496 -29.43 -11.27 -16.51
CA PHE A 496 -29.13 -11.63 -15.12
C PHE A 496 -29.98 -12.81 -14.62
N ILE A 497 -31.31 -12.74 -14.63
CA ILE A 497 -32.15 -13.80 -14.02
C ILE A 497 -32.06 -15.16 -14.75
N LEU A 498 -31.67 -15.18 -16.03
CA LEU A 498 -31.49 -16.40 -16.82
C LEU A 498 -30.11 -17.07 -16.62
N MET A 499 -29.16 -16.41 -15.94
CA MET A 499 -27.81 -16.93 -15.75
C MET A 499 -27.69 -17.90 -14.55
N PRO A 500 -26.86 -18.96 -14.67
CA PRO A 500 -26.47 -19.80 -13.53
C PRO A 500 -25.78 -18.99 -12.42
N GLY A 501 -26.19 -19.24 -11.18
CA GLY A 501 -25.70 -18.56 -9.97
C GLY A 501 -26.49 -17.30 -9.58
N SER A 502 -27.36 -16.76 -10.44
CA SER A 502 -28.11 -15.54 -10.12
C SER A 502 -29.10 -15.71 -8.97
N PHE A 503 -29.68 -16.90 -8.82
CA PHE A 503 -30.61 -17.25 -7.73
C PHE A 503 -29.94 -17.30 -6.34
N GLU A 504 -28.61 -17.38 -6.28
CA GLU A 504 -27.83 -17.34 -5.03
C GLU A 504 -27.58 -15.88 -4.55
N THR A 505 -28.00 -14.89 -5.34
CA THR A 505 -27.80 -13.47 -5.02
C THR A 505 -29.05 -12.84 -4.41
N THR A 506 -28.85 -11.93 -3.45
CA THR A 506 -29.91 -11.09 -2.86
C THR A 506 -30.68 -10.27 -3.89
N TYR A 507 -30.09 -10.02 -5.06
CA TYR A 507 -30.70 -9.27 -6.16
C TYR A 507 -31.74 -10.08 -6.95
N PHE A 508 -31.86 -11.39 -6.76
CA PHE A 508 -32.70 -12.23 -7.62
C PHE A 508 -34.19 -11.86 -7.58
N ALA A 509 -34.77 -11.73 -6.38
CA ALA A 509 -36.15 -11.28 -6.21
C ALA A 509 -36.30 -9.82 -6.66
N ILE A 510 -35.39 -8.94 -6.23
CA ILE A 510 -35.41 -7.49 -6.53
C ILE A 510 -35.37 -7.23 -8.05
N ALA A 511 -34.63 -8.01 -8.84
CA ALA A 511 -34.64 -7.90 -10.29
C ALA A 511 -36.02 -8.19 -10.91
N HIS A 512 -36.82 -9.10 -10.34
CA HIS A 512 -38.19 -9.33 -10.81
C HIS A 512 -39.10 -8.12 -10.52
N TYR A 513 -38.93 -7.46 -9.38
CA TYR A 513 -39.61 -6.19 -9.05
C TYR A 513 -39.19 -5.06 -10.00
N ASN A 514 -37.89 -4.93 -10.30
CA ASN A 514 -37.35 -3.89 -11.16
C ASN A 514 -37.66 -4.10 -12.65
N ILE A 515 -37.76 -5.36 -13.14
CA ILE A 515 -38.33 -5.65 -14.47
C ILE A 515 -39.81 -5.25 -14.51
N GLY A 516 -40.58 -5.50 -13.43
CA GLY A 516 -41.97 -5.05 -13.31
C GLY A 516 -42.09 -3.54 -13.55
N TYR A 517 -41.31 -2.75 -12.83
CA TYR A 517 -41.24 -1.30 -12.98
C TYR A 517 -40.81 -0.86 -14.38
N ALA A 518 -39.78 -1.47 -14.96
CA ALA A 518 -39.29 -1.10 -16.28
C ALA A 518 -40.28 -1.46 -17.41
N GLU A 519 -40.92 -2.63 -17.36
CA GLU A 519 -41.99 -3.01 -18.30
C GLU A 519 -43.24 -2.12 -18.13
N PHE A 520 -43.56 -1.65 -16.91
CA PHE A 520 -44.64 -0.69 -16.68
C PHE A 520 -44.36 0.69 -17.28
N LYS A 521 -43.12 1.20 -17.13
CA LYS A 521 -42.70 2.46 -17.79
C LYS A 521 -42.70 2.32 -19.33
N LEU A 522 -42.47 1.11 -19.85
CA LEU A 522 -42.65 0.75 -21.27
C LEU A 522 -44.11 0.49 -21.68
N LYS A 523 -45.07 0.61 -20.75
CA LYS A 523 -46.52 0.38 -20.94
C LYS A 523 -46.92 -1.08 -21.25
N ASN A 524 -46.04 -2.04 -20.95
CA ASN A 524 -46.27 -3.48 -21.08
C ASN A 524 -46.94 -4.06 -19.81
N TYR A 525 -48.15 -3.58 -19.50
CA TYR A 525 -48.83 -3.81 -18.21
C TYR A 525 -49.01 -5.30 -17.85
N GLU A 526 -49.36 -6.14 -18.82
CA GLU A 526 -49.50 -7.59 -18.64
C GLU A 526 -48.20 -8.24 -18.13
N LYS A 527 -47.08 -7.93 -18.79
CA LYS A 527 -45.76 -8.41 -18.38
C LYS A 527 -45.36 -7.83 -17.03
N ALA A 528 -45.56 -6.53 -16.81
CA ALA A 528 -45.21 -5.84 -15.57
C ALA A 528 -45.87 -6.53 -14.37
N ARG A 529 -47.18 -6.78 -14.46
CA ARG A 529 -47.95 -7.59 -13.52
C ARG A 529 -47.39 -9.01 -13.38
N SER A 530 -47.06 -9.68 -14.49
CA SER A 530 -46.46 -11.02 -14.46
C SER A 530 -45.14 -11.06 -13.68
N TRP A 531 -44.31 -10.02 -13.81
CA TRP A 531 -43.05 -9.88 -13.06
C TRP A 531 -43.26 -9.56 -11.58
N TRP A 532 -44.15 -8.63 -11.22
CA TRP A 532 -44.49 -8.38 -9.81
C TRP A 532 -45.13 -9.59 -9.12
N ARG A 533 -45.97 -10.38 -9.80
CA ARG A 533 -46.52 -11.62 -9.24
C ARG A 533 -45.45 -12.72 -9.03
N LYS A 534 -44.38 -12.73 -9.83
CA LYS A 534 -43.19 -13.58 -9.56
C LYS A 534 -42.44 -13.06 -8.34
N TYR A 535 -42.20 -11.75 -8.25
CA TYR A 535 -41.53 -11.12 -7.12
C TYR A 535 -42.21 -11.45 -5.78
N ILE A 536 -43.52 -11.19 -5.65
CA ILE A 536 -44.28 -11.44 -4.42
C ILE A 536 -44.23 -12.91 -3.99
N LYS A 537 -44.11 -13.85 -4.95
CA LYS A 537 -43.89 -15.27 -4.65
C LYS A 537 -42.47 -15.54 -4.13
N MET A 538 -41.46 -14.90 -4.72
CA MET A 538 -40.03 -15.12 -4.43
C MET A 538 -39.51 -14.40 -3.19
N GLU A 539 -40.06 -13.23 -2.84
CA GLU A 539 -39.62 -12.46 -1.67
C GLU A 539 -39.76 -13.29 -0.39
N MET A 540 -38.77 -13.23 0.51
CA MET A 540 -38.75 -14.06 1.71
C MET A 540 -39.47 -13.39 2.89
N ASP A 541 -39.30 -12.08 3.04
CA ASP A 541 -40.07 -11.28 4.00
C ASP A 541 -41.47 -11.02 3.43
N LYS A 542 -42.50 -11.55 4.10
CA LYS A 542 -43.89 -11.42 3.63
C LYS A 542 -44.60 -10.16 4.13
N ASP A 543 -43.99 -9.42 5.05
CA ASP A 543 -44.47 -8.14 5.55
C ASP A 543 -43.73 -6.95 4.89
N ALA A 544 -42.79 -7.23 3.97
CA ALA A 544 -41.96 -6.25 3.29
C ALA A 544 -42.78 -5.14 2.58
N PRO A 545 -42.43 -3.84 2.76
CA PRO A 545 -43.17 -2.72 2.15
C PRO A 545 -43.26 -2.78 0.62
N THR A 546 -42.24 -3.38 -0.02
CA THR A 546 -42.17 -3.62 -1.47
C THR A 546 -43.21 -4.62 -1.98
N ILE A 547 -43.77 -5.50 -1.13
CA ILE A 547 -44.91 -6.35 -1.48
C ILE A 547 -46.19 -5.51 -1.58
N GLY A 548 -46.41 -4.59 -0.63
CA GLY A 548 -47.52 -3.63 -0.68
C GLY A 548 -47.48 -2.75 -1.93
N ASP A 549 -46.31 -2.19 -2.26
CA ASP A 549 -46.13 -1.46 -3.54
C ASP A 549 -46.36 -2.38 -4.75
N ALA A 550 -45.79 -3.59 -4.78
CA ALA A 550 -45.99 -4.52 -5.89
C ALA A 550 -47.47 -4.90 -6.09
N TYR A 551 -48.27 -5.02 -5.02
CA TYR A 551 -49.72 -5.18 -5.11
C TYR A 551 -50.39 -3.93 -5.70
N ASN A 552 -50.03 -2.73 -5.25
CA ASN A 552 -50.52 -1.47 -5.82
C ASN A 552 -50.24 -1.37 -7.32
N ARG A 553 -49.01 -1.69 -7.76
CA ARG A 553 -48.63 -1.66 -9.19
C ARG A 553 -49.33 -2.73 -10.03
N ILE A 554 -49.66 -3.89 -9.46
CA ILE A 554 -50.53 -4.88 -10.11
C ILE A 554 -51.95 -4.32 -10.26
N GLY A 555 -52.45 -3.61 -9.24
CA GLY A 555 -53.69 -2.83 -9.29
C GLY A 555 -53.68 -1.83 -10.44
N ASP A 556 -52.61 -1.04 -10.55
CA ASP A 556 -52.42 -0.03 -11.61
C ASP A 556 -52.47 -0.66 -13.02
N CYS A 557 -51.82 -1.82 -13.22
CA CYS A 557 -51.92 -2.56 -14.48
C CYS A 557 -53.37 -2.97 -14.81
N TYR A 558 -54.12 -3.50 -13.84
CA TYR A 558 -55.52 -3.87 -14.06
C TYR A 558 -56.44 -2.65 -14.26
N PHE A 559 -56.16 -1.54 -13.58
CA PHE A 559 -56.89 -0.28 -13.72
C PHE A 559 -56.74 0.30 -15.13
N VAL A 560 -55.52 0.35 -15.67
CA VAL A 560 -55.26 0.81 -17.04
C VAL A 560 -55.84 -0.15 -18.09
N GLU A 561 -55.84 -1.46 -17.82
CA GLU A 561 -56.55 -2.47 -18.63
C GLU A 561 -58.08 -2.45 -18.43
N ARG A 562 -58.61 -1.58 -17.58
CA ARG A 562 -60.05 -1.40 -17.26
C ARG A 562 -60.73 -2.61 -16.60
N ASN A 563 -59.96 -3.46 -15.93
CA ASN A 563 -60.44 -4.58 -15.13
C ASN A 563 -60.53 -4.17 -13.66
N PHE A 564 -61.55 -3.38 -13.33
CA PHE A 564 -61.67 -2.71 -12.03
C PHE A 564 -61.86 -3.69 -10.86
N ASP A 565 -62.53 -4.83 -11.07
CA ASP A 565 -62.72 -5.85 -10.03
C ASP A 565 -61.38 -6.43 -9.54
N GLN A 566 -60.46 -6.70 -10.48
CA GLN A 566 -59.10 -7.11 -10.13
C GLN A 566 -58.27 -5.95 -9.59
N ALA A 567 -58.41 -4.74 -10.12
CA ALA A 567 -57.72 -3.57 -9.58
C ALA A 567 -58.06 -3.34 -8.10
N MET A 568 -59.35 -3.31 -7.74
CA MET A 568 -59.84 -3.20 -6.36
C MET A 568 -59.34 -4.35 -5.48
N SER A 569 -59.35 -5.58 -5.98
CA SER A 569 -58.82 -6.75 -5.25
C SER A 569 -57.33 -6.63 -4.93
N PHE A 570 -56.53 -6.02 -5.80
CA PHE A 570 -55.10 -5.83 -5.59
C PHE A 570 -54.77 -4.58 -4.77
N TYR A 571 -55.55 -3.50 -4.89
CA TYR A 571 -55.44 -2.36 -3.99
C TYR A 571 -55.86 -2.70 -2.55
N GLU A 572 -56.81 -3.62 -2.35
CA GLU A 572 -57.14 -4.12 -1.00
C GLU A 572 -56.00 -4.92 -0.38
N LEU A 573 -55.24 -5.67 -1.18
CA LEU A 573 -54.02 -6.30 -0.69
C LEU A 573 -52.95 -5.25 -0.35
N GLY A 574 -52.78 -4.21 -1.17
CA GLY A 574 -51.86 -3.10 -0.92
C GLY A 574 -52.20 -2.26 0.32
N SER A 575 -53.48 -2.01 0.59
CA SER A 575 -53.96 -1.20 1.73
C SER A 575 -53.72 -1.85 3.10
N SER A 576 -53.40 -3.14 3.12
CA SER A 576 -53.07 -3.92 4.33
C SER A 576 -51.62 -3.73 4.81
N PHE A 577 -50.70 -3.25 3.96
CA PHE A 577 -49.30 -3.01 4.30
C PHE A 577 -49.11 -1.56 4.78
N SER A 578 -48.79 -1.36 6.07
CA SER A 578 -48.62 -0.03 6.70
C SER A 578 -47.70 0.91 5.92
N ASP A 579 -46.59 0.37 5.43
CA ASP A 579 -45.50 1.13 4.80
C ASP A 579 -45.51 0.98 3.27
N GLY A 580 -46.41 0.15 2.71
CA GLY A 580 -46.55 -0.12 1.28
C GLY A 580 -47.24 0.98 0.46
N SER A 581 -47.33 2.20 0.99
CA SER A 581 -48.23 3.27 0.52
C SER A 581 -49.72 2.85 0.50
N PRO A 582 -50.30 2.50 1.66
CA PRO A 582 -51.70 2.05 1.75
C PRO A 582 -52.71 3.17 1.43
N ASP A 583 -52.35 4.43 1.64
CA ASP A 583 -53.18 5.60 1.33
C ASP A 583 -53.42 5.76 -0.18
N TYR A 584 -52.38 5.51 -1.00
CA TYR A 584 -52.52 5.40 -2.46
C TYR A 584 -53.47 4.26 -2.85
N ALA A 585 -53.33 3.10 -2.21
CA ALA A 585 -54.14 1.91 -2.49
C ALA A 585 -55.63 2.18 -2.28
N MET A 586 -55.98 2.72 -1.10
CA MET A 586 -57.35 3.08 -0.74
C MET A 586 -57.93 4.14 -1.68
N TYR A 587 -57.12 5.12 -2.10
CA TYR A 587 -57.58 6.12 -3.08
C TYR A 587 -57.93 5.47 -4.42
N GLN A 588 -57.03 4.65 -4.99
CA GLN A 588 -57.28 4.01 -6.29
C GLN A 588 -58.39 2.95 -6.25
N LYS A 589 -58.58 2.26 -5.12
CA LYS A 589 -59.77 1.43 -4.84
C LYS A 589 -61.03 2.29 -4.86
N GLY A 590 -61.01 3.44 -4.18
CA GLY A 590 -62.08 4.45 -4.22
C GLY A 590 -62.40 4.95 -5.64
N ILE A 591 -61.39 5.27 -6.46
CA ILE A 591 -61.60 5.65 -7.87
C ILE A 591 -62.23 4.50 -8.66
N SER A 592 -61.74 3.27 -8.48
CA SER A 592 -62.24 2.07 -9.16
C SER A 592 -63.72 1.80 -8.84
N LEU A 593 -64.11 1.87 -7.56
CA LEU A 593 -65.50 1.77 -7.08
C LEU A 593 -66.40 2.81 -7.78
N GLY A 594 -65.90 4.02 -7.97
CA GLY A 594 -66.61 5.10 -8.69
C GLY A 594 -66.82 4.81 -10.17
N ILE A 595 -65.88 4.12 -10.83
CA ILE A 595 -66.02 3.76 -12.25
C ILE A 595 -67.04 2.64 -12.45
N VAL A 596 -67.14 1.69 -11.50
CA VAL A 596 -68.20 0.67 -11.46
C VAL A 596 -69.51 1.17 -10.83
N LYS A 597 -69.59 2.46 -10.46
CA LYS A 597 -70.75 3.17 -9.89
C LYS A 597 -71.19 2.69 -8.49
N GLN A 598 -70.30 2.05 -7.75
CA GLN A 598 -70.49 1.71 -6.33
C GLN A 598 -70.17 2.94 -5.47
N HIS A 599 -71.10 3.91 -5.48
CA HIS A 599 -70.88 5.23 -4.91
C HIS A 599 -70.88 5.24 -3.37
N GLU A 600 -71.73 4.44 -2.74
CA GLU A 600 -71.77 4.25 -1.28
C GLU A 600 -70.47 3.62 -0.77
N ASP A 601 -70.01 2.56 -1.42
CA ASP A 601 -68.75 1.88 -1.08
C ASP A 601 -67.54 2.80 -1.28
N LYS A 602 -67.52 3.57 -2.39
CA LYS A 602 -66.51 4.62 -2.62
C LYS A 602 -66.50 5.67 -1.51
N ILE A 603 -67.68 6.08 -1.05
CA ILE A 603 -67.81 7.04 0.06
C ILE A 603 -67.31 6.43 1.38
N ALA A 604 -67.46 5.12 1.60
CA ALA A 604 -66.90 4.45 2.77
C ALA A 604 -65.36 4.35 2.71
N GLU A 605 -64.82 3.90 1.57
CA GLU A 605 -63.38 3.76 1.33
C GLU A 605 -62.62 5.08 1.51
N LEU A 606 -63.11 6.15 0.86
CA LEU A 606 -62.48 7.47 0.92
C LEU A 606 -62.59 8.12 2.31
N LYS A 607 -63.60 7.75 3.11
CA LYS A 607 -63.66 8.15 4.53
C LYS A 607 -62.62 7.42 5.38
N ASP A 608 -62.41 6.12 5.17
CA ASP A 608 -61.39 5.37 5.92
C ASP A 608 -59.98 5.91 5.61
N LEU A 609 -59.71 6.28 4.35
CA LEU A 609 -58.48 6.97 3.95
C LEU A 609 -58.28 8.25 4.75
N ILE A 610 -59.28 9.15 4.76
CA ILE A 610 -59.20 10.44 5.47
C ILE A 610 -59.05 10.25 6.99
N ASN A 611 -59.68 9.22 7.56
CA ASN A 611 -59.60 8.92 8.99
C ASN A 611 -58.25 8.32 9.42
N ARG A 612 -57.70 7.38 8.63
CA ARG A 612 -56.42 6.70 8.93
C ARG A 612 -55.21 7.53 8.53
N TYR A 613 -55.32 8.29 7.44
CA TYR A 613 -54.22 9.06 6.83
C TYR A 613 -54.64 10.53 6.62
N PRO A 614 -55.02 11.29 7.67
CA PRO A 614 -55.52 12.67 7.56
C PRO A 614 -54.51 13.69 7.02
N ASN A 615 -53.23 13.30 6.91
CA ASN A 615 -52.15 14.09 6.33
C ASN A 615 -51.71 13.59 4.92
N SER A 616 -52.43 12.62 4.33
CA SER A 616 -52.12 12.10 2.99
C SER A 616 -52.28 13.17 1.91
N ALA A 617 -51.52 13.05 0.83
CA ALA A 617 -51.67 13.88 -0.36
C ALA A 617 -53.01 13.67 -1.09
N TYR A 618 -53.74 12.58 -0.80
CA TYR A 618 -55.02 12.25 -1.44
C TYR A 618 -56.26 12.74 -0.67
N VAL A 619 -56.12 13.58 0.36
CA VAL A 619 -57.26 14.01 1.20
C VAL A 619 -58.22 14.94 0.46
N ASP A 620 -57.72 15.94 -0.28
CA ASP A 620 -58.58 16.84 -1.07
C ASP A 620 -59.13 16.20 -2.36
N ASP A 621 -58.36 15.30 -2.98
CA ASP A 621 -58.84 14.35 -3.98
C ASP A 621 -60.03 13.53 -3.45
N ALA A 622 -59.86 12.86 -2.30
CA ALA A 622 -60.87 12.03 -1.66
C ALA A 622 -62.13 12.82 -1.30
N LEU A 623 -61.99 14.04 -0.76
CA LEU A 623 -63.12 14.94 -0.51
C LEU A 623 -63.87 15.31 -1.81
N PHE A 624 -63.16 15.57 -2.91
CA PHE A 624 -63.80 15.92 -4.19
C PHE A 624 -64.56 14.72 -4.76
N GLU A 625 -63.96 13.54 -4.71
CA GLU A 625 -64.52 12.30 -5.24
C GLU A 625 -65.63 11.72 -4.35
N MET A 626 -65.62 11.99 -3.05
CA MET A 626 -66.78 11.83 -2.18
C MET A 626 -67.90 12.81 -2.57
N GLY A 627 -67.58 14.08 -2.83
CA GLY A 627 -68.57 15.08 -3.30
C GLY A 627 -69.26 14.68 -4.59
N ASN A 628 -68.49 14.20 -5.58
CA ASN A 628 -69.00 13.66 -6.84
C ASN A 628 -69.92 12.44 -6.62
N SER A 629 -69.55 11.56 -5.69
CA SER A 629 -70.32 10.34 -5.39
C SER A 629 -71.61 10.64 -4.61
N TYR A 630 -71.56 11.58 -3.67
CA TYR A 630 -72.74 12.07 -2.96
C TYR A 630 -73.74 12.71 -3.91
N LEU A 631 -73.26 13.49 -4.89
CA LEU A 631 -74.09 14.03 -5.97
C LEU A 631 -74.70 12.92 -6.85
N ALA A 632 -73.95 11.86 -7.16
CA ALA A 632 -74.44 10.73 -7.96
C ALA A 632 -75.57 9.94 -7.28
N ILE A 633 -75.57 9.86 -5.94
CA ILE A 633 -76.68 9.28 -5.14
C ILE A 633 -77.71 10.32 -4.68
N ASN A 634 -77.67 11.54 -5.22
CA ASN A 634 -78.58 12.66 -4.93
C ASN A 634 -78.59 13.15 -3.46
N ASP A 635 -77.53 12.89 -2.69
CA ASP A 635 -77.29 13.49 -1.37
C ASP A 635 -76.59 14.84 -1.54
N LEU A 636 -77.39 15.85 -1.87
CA LEU A 636 -76.90 17.19 -2.20
C LEU A 636 -76.26 17.88 -0.98
N ASP A 637 -76.77 17.63 0.23
CA ASP A 637 -76.27 18.24 1.46
C ASP A 637 -74.85 17.77 1.80
N ASN A 638 -74.56 16.47 1.70
CA ASN A 638 -73.21 15.98 1.94
C ASN A 638 -72.27 16.25 0.76
N ALA A 639 -72.76 16.34 -0.48
CA ALA A 639 -71.96 16.84 -1.61
C ALA A 639 -71.50 18.29 -1.36
N ILE A 640 -72.44 19.19 -1.02
CA ILE A 640 -72.14 20.59 -0.64
C ILE A 640 -71.14 20.65 0.51
N ARG A 641 -71.29 19.78 1.53
CA ARG A 641 -70.39 19.71 2.69
C ARG A 641 -68.95 19.37 2.29
N GLN A 642 -68.72 18.39 1.40
CA GLN A 642 -67.36 18.04 0.98
C GLN A 642 -66.73 19.17 0.15
N TYR A 643 -67.45 19.70 -0.84
CA TYR A 643 -66.92 20.77 -1.70
C TYR A 643 -66.58 22.05 -0.91
N LYS A 644 -67.38 22.41 0.10
CA LYS A 644 -67.05 23.50 1.03
C LYS A 644 -65.79 23.19 1.84
N THR A 645 -65.67 21.97 2.36
CA THR A 645 -64.48 21.52 3.11
C THR A 645 -63.19 21.67 2.29
N ILE A 646 -63.21 21.38 0.98
CA ILE A 646 -62.07 21.61 0.08
C ILE A 646 -61.74 23.10 -0.01
N LYS A 647 -62.75 23.98 -0.22
CA LYS A 647 -62.49 25.43 -0.31
C LYS A 647 -62.02 26.05 1.01
N GLU A 648 -62.46 25.51 2.14
CA GLU A 648 -62.17 26.02 3.48
C GLU A 648 -60.82 25.50 4.03
N LYS A 649 -60.51 24.21 3.86
CA LYS A 649 -59.29 23.57 4.40
C LYS A 649 -58.17 23.38 3.37
N HIS A 650 -58.51 23.24 2.08
CA HIS A 650 -57.56 23.01 0.99
C HIS A 650 -57.67 24.08 -0.12
N PRO A 651 -57.65 25.40 0.21
CA PRO A 651 -57.90 26.48 -0.75
C PRO A 651 -56.87 26.56 -1.90
N THR A 652 -55.70 25.94 -1.74
CA THR A 652 -54.61 25.86 -2.72
C THR A 652 -54.63 24.58 -3.58
N SER A 653 -55.61 23.70 -3.38
CA SER A 653 -55.83 22.49 -4.19
C SER A 653 -56.26 22.82 -5.62
N SER A 654 -55.86 22.02 -6.62
CA SER A 654 -56.44 22.07 -7.97
C SER A 654 -57.93 21.73 -7.96
N TYR A 655 -58.40 20.98 -6.96
CA TYR A 655 -59.81 20.70 -6.73
C TYR A 655 -60.58 21.88 -6.11
N SER A 656 -59.91 22.89 -5.54
CA SER A 656 -60.60 24.05 -4.94
C SER A 656 -61.52 24.79 -5.91
N LYS A 657 -61.04 25.03 -7.15
CA LYS A 657 -61.82 25.64 -8.23
C LYS A 657 -62.88 24.69 -8.83
N LYS A 658 -62.56 23.40 -8.96
CA LYS A 658 -63.50 22.36 -9.41
C LYS A 658 -64.68 22.23 -8.43
N ALA A 659 -64.39 22.20 -7.13
CA ALA A 659 -65.37 22.17 -6.05
C ALA A 659 -66.26 23.42 -6.02
N MET A 660 -65.72 24.61 -6.32
CA MET A 660 -66.53 25.82 -6.47
C MET A 660 -67.45 25.80 -7.70
N LEU A 661 -66.97 25.27 -8.84
CA LEU A 661 -67.82 25.03 -10.02
C LEU A 661 -68.94 24.02 -9.69
N GLN A 662 -68.60 22.91 -9.04
CA GLN A 662 -69.57 21.89 -8.61
C GLN A 662 -70.57 22.44 -7.58
N LEU A 663 -70.16 23.29 -6.63
CA LEU A 663 -71.09 24.00 -5.76
C LEU A 663 -72.06 24.88 -6.57
N GLY A 664 -71.57 25.60 -7.58
CA GLY A 664 -72.41 26.34 -8.52
C GLY A 664 -73.46 25.46 -9.20
N LEU A 665 -73.05 24.27 -9.67
CA LEU A 665 -73.92 23.31 -10.35
C LEU A 665 -74.91 22.61 -9.41
N VAL A 666 -74.49 22.21 -8.20
CA VAL A 666 -75.39 21.59 -7.22
C VAL A 666 -76.44 22.59 -6.74
N TYR A 667 -76.06 23.84 -6.47
CA TYR A 667 -77.04 24.88 -6.15
C TYR A 667 -77.95 25.23 -7.34
N TYR A 668 -77.46 25.15 -8.58
CA TYR A 668 -78.29 25.32 -9.79
C TYR A 668 -79.36 24.22 -9.88
N ASN A 669 -78.95 22.96 -9.74
CA ASN A 669 -79.85 21.80 -9.78
C ASN A 669 -80.86 21.82 -8.61
N ALA A 670 -80.47 22.34 -7.45
CA ALA A 670 -81.35 22.59 -6.31
C ALA A 670 -82.26 23.83 -6.48
N SER A 671 -82.24 24.51 -7.64
CA SER A 671 -82.95 25.77 -7.93
C SER A 671 -82.56 26.97 -7.03
N ASP A 672 -81.49 26.87 -6.24
CA ASP A 672 -80.89 28.00 -5.51
C ASP A 672 -79.98 28.80 -6.44
N TYR A 673 -80.65 29.51 -7.35
CA TYR A 673 -80.01 30.41 -8.29
C TYR A 673 -79.20 31.54 -7.62
N ASN A 674 -79.39 31.82 -6.33
CA ASN A 674 -78.63 32.87 -5.61
C ASN A 674 -77.27 32.35 -5.18
N ASN A 675 -77.20 31.21 -4.46
CA ASN A 675 -75.92 30.59 -4.12
C ASN A 675 -75.19 30.09 -5.38
N SER A 676 -75.91 29.55 -6.36
CA SER A 676 -75.34 29.13 -7.65
C SER A 676 -74.64 30.30 -8.38
N MET A 677 -75.34 31.42 -8.56
CA MET A 677 -74.78 32.64 -9.16
C MET A 677 -73.58 33.18 -8.37
N ALA A 678 -73.60 33.09 -7.04
CA ALA A 678 -72.48 33.51 -6.20
C ALA A 678 -71.23 32.63 -6.42
N PHE A 679 -71.38 31.30 -6.42
CA PHE A 679 -70.25 30.39 -6.63
C PHE A 679 -69.68 30.48 -8.05
N TYR A 680 -70.52 30.47 -9.09
CA TYR A 680 -70.01 30.64 -10.46
C TYR A 680 -69.30 31.99 -10.66
N LYS A 681 -69.85 33.11 -10.16
CA LYS A 681 -69.18 34.42 -10.25
C LYS A 681 -67.85 34.44 -9.52
N ARG A 682 -67.72 33.71 -8.41
CA ARG A 682 -66.43 33.53 -7.73
C ARG A 682 -65.44 32.72 -8.57
N VAL A 683 -65.85 31.65 -9.26
CA VAL A 683 -64.93 30.91 -10.14
C VAL A 683 -64.42 31.79 -11.29
N VAL A 684 -65.31 32.54 -11.94
CA VAL A 684 -64.95 33.46 -13.04
C VAL A 684 -63.98 34.55 -12.58
N ASN A 685 -64.17 35.09 -11.36
CA ASN A 685 -63.35 36.18 -10.83
C ASN A 685 -62.04 35.70 -10.17
N GLU A 686 -62.03 34.55 -9.49
CA GLU A 686 -60.85 33.99 -8.82
C GLU A 686 -59.93 33.20 -9.79
N PHE A 687 -60.47 32.64 -10.88
CA PHE A 687 -59.73 31.79 -11.83
C PHE A 687 -60.00 32.15 -13.32
N PRO A 688 -59.88 33.42 -13.74
CA PRO A 688 -60.18 33.82 -15.13
C PRO A 688 -59.27 33.10 -16.14
N GLY A 689 -59.86 32.68 -17.26
CA GLY A 689 -59.15 31.97 -18.34
C GLY A 689 -59.04 30.44 -18.18
N THR A 690 -59.53 29.83 -17.10
CA THR A 690 -59.58 28.36 -17.00
C THR A 690 -60.83 27.76 -17.64
N GLN A 691 -60.83 26.44 -17.84
CA GLN A 691 -62.02 25.69 -18.24
C GLN A 691 -63.16 25.86 -17.23
N GLU A 692 -62.88 25.78 -15.93
CA GLU A 692 -63.91 25.91 -14.89
C GLU A 692 -64.56 27.31 -14.88
N ALA A 693 -63.79 28.37 -15.18
CA ALA A 693 -64.35 29.71 -15.38
C ALA A 693 -65.20 29.83 -16.66
N THR A 694 -64.81 29.11 -17.73
CA THR A 694 -65.58 29.07 -18.99
C THR A 694 -66.93 28.35 -18.79
N GLU A 695 -66.92 27.22 -18.06
CA GLU A 695 -68.13 26.48 -17.70
C GLU A 695 -69.00 27.26 -16.70
N SER A 696 -68.38 27.99 -15.75
CA SER A 696 -69.08 28.91 -14.84
C SER A 696 -69.74 30.08 -15.58
N LEU A 697 -69.16 30.60 -16.66
CA LEU A 697 -69.83 31.60 -17.52
C LEU A 697 -71.09 31.04 -18.20
N LEU A 698 -71.08 29.77 -18.61
CA LEU A 698 -72.28 29.09 -19.13
C LEU A 698 -73.33 28.89 -18.03
N GLY A 699 -72.93 28.49 -16.82
CA GLY A 699 -73.82 28.43 -15.66
C GLY A 699 -74.46 29.78 -15.33
N ILE A 700 -73.68 30.87 -15.33
CA ILE A 700 -74.17 32.24 -15.14
C ILE A 700 -75.14 32.63 -16.25
N ARG A 701 -74.83 32.33 -17.52
CA ARG A 701 -75.70 32.57 -18.67
C ARG A 701 -77.07 31.92 -18.49
N ASN A 702 -77.09 30.65 -18.11
CA ASN A 702 -78.32 29.89 -17.91
C ASN A 702 -79.19 30.56 -16.83
N ILE A 703 -78.62 30.87 -15.66
CA ILE A 703 -79.36 31.55 -14.57
C ILE A 703 -79.93 32.92 -15.01
N TYR A 704 -79.19 33.68 -15.82
CA TYR A 704 -79.72 34.95 -16.37
C TYR A 704 -80.85 34.71 -17.39
N MET A 705 -80.79 33.63 -18.18
CA MET A 705 -81.86 33.22 -19.11
C MET A 705 -83.10 32.72 -18.36
N ASP A 706 -82.95 31.87 -17.33
CA ASP A 706 -84.05 31.37 -16.48
C ASP A 706 -84.77 32.50 -15.73
N ARG A 707 -84.05 33.59 -15.46
CA ARG A 707 -84.57 34.83 -14.84
C ARG A 707 -85.06 35.88 -15.85
N GLY A 708 -84.86 35.66 -17.16
CA GLY A 708 -85.21 36.60 -18.23
C GLY A 708 -84.34 37.86 -18.36
N ASP A 709 -83.28 38.03 -17.56
CA ASP A 709 -82.40 39.22 -17.55
C ASP A 709 -81.20 39.06 -18.50
N LEU A 710 -81.51 38.95 -19.81
CA LEU A 710 -80.49 38.87 -20.87
C LEU A 710 -79.58 40.11 -20.90
N ASP A 711 -80.13 41.31 -20.66
CA ASP A 711 -79.32 42.53 -20.59
C ASP A 711 -78.37 42.51 -19.38
N GLY A 712 -78.75 41.88 -18.27
CA GLY A 712 -77.88 41.66 -17.11
C GLY A 712 -76.70 40.76 -17.41
N TYR A 713 -76.91 39.70 -18.19
CA TYR A 713 -75.82 38.88 -18.71
C TYR A 713 -74.87 39.69 -19.61
N VAL A 714 -75.41 40.47 -20.56
CA VAL A 714 -74.60 41.31 -21.47
C VAL A 714 -73.86 42.43 -20.74
N ARG A 715 -74.45 43.04 -19.71
CA ARG A 715 -73.75 43.99 -18.82
C ARG A 715 -72.63 43.30 -18.04
N TYR A 716 -72.87 42.09 -17.53
CA TYR A 716 -71.89 41.33 -16.77
C TYR A 716 -70.69 40.90 -17.63
N THR A 717 -70.90 40.31 -18.82
CA THR A 717 -69.81 39.86 -19.70
C THR A 717 -68.97 41.02 -20.23
N LYS A 718 -69.58 42.17 -20.56
CA LYS A 718 -68.83 43.38 -20.94
C LYS A 718 -67.89 43.88 -19.83
N GLY A 719 -68.23 43.63 -18.55
CA GLY A 719 -67.35 43.94 -17.41
C GLY A 719 -66.13 43.03 -17.26
N LEU A 720 -66.08 41.88 -17.95
CA LEU A 720 -65.01 40.88 -17.84
C LEU A 720 -63.95 40.98 -18.97
N GLY A 721 -64.22 41.75 -20.02
CA GLY A 721 -63.31 41.92 -21.17
C GLY A 721 -63.34 40.76 -22.18
N SER A 722 -62.26 40.61 -22.94
CA SER A 722 -62.14 39.73 -24.12
C SER A 722 -62.48 38.26 -23.86
N PHE A 723 -62.17 37.74 -22.66
CA PHE A 723 -62.48 36.36 -22.24
C PHE A 723 -63.97 36.00 -22.35
N ALA A 724 -64.88 36.99 -22.30
CA ALA A 724 -66.32 36.79 -22.33
C ALA A 724 -67.01 37.22 -23.65
N GLN A 725 -66.25 37.48 -24.72
CA GLN A 725 -66.78 37.89 -26.04
C GLN A 725 -66.57 36.80 -27.11
N VAL A 726 -67.49 36.71 -28.06
CA VAL A 726 -67.54 35.57 -29.01
C VAL A 726 -66.58 35.75 -30.18
N ASP A 727 -66.66 36.85 -30.92
CA ASP A 727 -65.88 37.04 -32.16
C ASP A 727 -64.37 37.19 -31.91
N GLU A 728 -63.96 37.82 -30.79
CA GLU A 728 -62.54 37.93 -30.41
C GLU A 728 -61.93 36.56 -30.07
N ARG A 729 -62.71 35.65 -29.47
CA ARG A 729 -62.26 34.33 -29.02
C ARG A 729 -61.84 33.43 -30.19
N GLU A 730 -62.48 33.53 -31.35
CA GLU A 730 -62.09 32.75 -32.53
C GLU A 730 -60.74 33.24 -33.11
N GLN A 731 -60.52 34.55 -33.17
CA GLN A 731 -59.24 35.13 -33.65
C GLN A 731 -58.07 34.92 -32.68
N ASP A 732 -58.35 34.87 -31.39
CA ASP A 732 -57.43 34.48 -30.33
C ASP A 732 -57.00 33.01 -30.49
N SER A 733 -57.99 32.11 -30.55
CA SER A 733 -57.78 30.67 -30.73
C SER A 733 -56.99 30.33 -31.99
N LEU A 734 -57.38 30.84 -33.17
CA LEU A 734 -56.66 30.59 -34.42
C LEU A 734 -55.21 31.10 -34.39
N SER A 735 -54.96 32.22 -33.71
CA SER A 735 -53.62 32.78 -33.56
C SER A 735 -52.74 32.00 -32.58
N TYR A 736 -53.35 31.30 -31.60
CA TYR A 736 -52.65 30.43 -30.67
C TYR A 736 -52.36 29.05 -31.26
N VAL A 737 -53.35 28.38 -31.85
CA VAL A 737 -53.19 27.02 -32.40
C VAL A 737 -52.09 26.97 -33.48
N SER A 738 -51.97 28.03 -34.28
CA SER A 738 -50.87 28.18 -35.26
C SER A 738 -49.47 28.23 -34.62
N ALA A 739 -49.35 28.71 -33.37
CA ALA A 739 -48.09 28.76 -32.62
C ALA A 739 -47.83 27.48 -31.81
N GLU A 740 -48.87 26.92 -31.20
CA GLU A 740 -48.86 25.63 -30.49
C GLU A 740 -48.41 24.49 -31.41
N ARG A 741 -48.85 24.46 -32.67
CA ARG A 741 -48.48 23.41 -33.63
C ARG A 741 -46.96 23.25 -33.77
N TYR A 742 -46.21 24.35 -33.80
CA TYR A 742 -44.74 24.31 -33.90
C TYR A 742 -44.05 23.82 -32.61
N TYR A 743 -44.67 24.04 -31.44
CA TYR A 743 -44.20 23.46 -30.19
C TYR A 743 -44.43 21.94 -30.17
N MET A 744 -45.61 21.49 -30.63
CA MET A 744 -45.95 20.06 -30.75
C MET A 744 -45.11 19.33 -31.83
N GLU A 745 -44.68 20.04 -32.87
CA GLU A 745 -43.68 19.58 -33.86
C GLU A 745 -42.23 19.54 -33.29
N GLY A 746 -41.99 20.04 -32.07
CA GLY A 746 -40.66 20.17 -31.46
C GLY A 746 -39.79 21.29 -32.04
N ASN A 747 -40.33 22.12 -32.95
CA ASN A 747 -39.60 23.16 -33.66
C ASN A 747 -39.51 24.46 -32.84
N CYS A 748 -38.68 24.44 -31.81
CA CYS A 748 -38.60 25.53 -30.83
C CYS A 748 -38.23 26.91 -31.43
N ASP A 749 -37.38 26.97 -32.46
CA ASP A 749 -36.99 28.23 -33.11
C ASP A 749 -38.15 28.91 -33.85
N VAL A 750 -39.13 28.12 -34.35
CA VAL A 750 -40.35 28.63 -34.96
C VAL A 750 -41.43 28.85 -33.90
N ALA A 751 -41.56 27.94 -32.92
CA ALA A 751 -42.51 28.06 -31.83
C ALA A 751 -42.31 29.35 -31.02
N VAL A 752 -41.10 29.60 -30.50
CA VAL A 752 -40.80 30.80 -29.68
C VAL A 752 -41.11 32.10 -30.42
N ARG A 753 -40.86 32.18 -31.74
CA ARG A 753 -41.20 33.37 -32.54
C ARG A 753 -42.71 33.57 -32.67
N ASN A 754 -43.46 32.52 -32.99
CA ASN A 754 -44.92 32.59 -33.13
C ASN A 754 -45.61 32.84 -31.77
N LEU A 755 -45.10 32.25 -30.68
CA LEU A 755 -45.61 32.47 -29.32
C LEU A 755 -45.34 33.90 -28.84
N LYS A 756 -44.15 34.48 -29.10
CA LYS A 756 -43.88 35.91 -28.86
C LYS A 756 -44.81 36.82 -29.68
N GLN A 757 -45.14 36.45 -30.92
CA GLN A 757 -46.09 37.19 -31.75
C GLN A 757 -47.53 37.09 -31.24
N TYR A 758 -47.98 35.90 -30.83
CA TYR A 758 -49.27 35.67 -30.20
C TYR A 758 -49.41 36.52 -28.93
N LEU A 759 -48.46 36.42 -27.99
CA LEU A 759 -48.46 37.17 -26.73
C LEU A 759 -48.46 38.69 -26.94
N LYS A 760 -47.81 39.19 -27.99
CA LYS A 760 -47.84 40.62 -28.38
C LYS A 760 -49.19 41.05 -28.95
N LYS A 761 -49.86 40.19 -29.73
CA LYS A 761 -51.14 40.49 -30.38
C LYS A 761 -52.33 40.36 -29.42
N HIS A 762 -52.27 39.35 -28.55
CA HIS A 762 -53.34 38.94 -27.64
C HIS A 762 -52.86 38.91 -26.18
N PRO A 763 -52.41 40.05 -25.59
CA PRO A 763 -51.83 40.09 -24.24
C PRO A 763 -52.82 39.75 -23.11
N LYS A 764 -54.11 39.67 -23.42
CA LYS A 764 -55.19 39.18 -22.53
C LYS A 764 -55.97 38.02 -23.17
N GLY A 765 -55.35 37.29 -24.10
CA GLY A 765 -55.93 36.11 -24.74
C GLY A 765 -56.09 34.92 -23.79
N MET A 766 -56.98 34.02 -24.14
CA MET A 766 -57.32 32.79 -23.41
C MET A 766 -56.09 31.90 -23.18
N PHE A 767 -55.17 31.86 -24.15
CA PHE A 767 -54.02 30.96 -24.15
C PHE A 767 -52.70 31.61 -23.71
N VAL A 768 -52.74 32.83 -23.16
CA VAL A 768 -51.54 33.53 -22.65
C VAL A 768 -50.79 32.72 -21.58
N LEU A 769 -51.50 31.88 -20.82
CA LEU A 769 -50.90 30.92 -19.89
C LEU A 769 -50.05 29.88 -20.63
N ASN A 770 -50.67 29.10 -21.52
CA ASN A 770 -50.02 28.03 -22.28
C ASN A 770 -48.88 28.57 -23.14
N ALA A 771 -49.10 29.70 -23.81
CA ALA A 771 -48.13 30.31 -24.70
C ALA A 771 -46.86 30.77 -23.97
N ASN A 772 -46.97 31.25 -22.72
CA ASN A 772 -45.79 31.51 -21.90
C ASN A 772 -45.09 30.22 -21.47
N TYR A 773 -45.82 29.17 -21.07
CA TYR A 773 -45.21 27.89 -20.67
C TYR A 773 -44.45 27.20 -21.81
N TYR A 774 -45.08 27.05 -22.99
CA TYR A 774 -44.43 26.44 -24.17
C TYR A 774 -43.26 27.27 -24.68
N MET A 775 -43.35 28.60 -24.59
CA MET A 775 -42.22 29.48 -24.89
C MET A 775 -41.08 29.28 -23.87
N ALA A 776 -41.39 29.15 -22.59
CA ALA A 776 -40.41 28.95 -21.52
C ALA A 776 -39.67 27.62 -21.67
N ASP A 777 -40.38 26.52 -21.91
CA ASP A 777 -39.80 25.19 -22.12
C ASP A 777 -38.89 25.13 -23.36
N CYS A 778 -39.33 25.69 -24.49
CA CYS A 778 -38.47 25.79 -25.67
C CYS A 778 -37.23 26.66 -25.44
N LEU A 779 -37.37 27.80 -24.76
CA LEU A 779 -36.23 28.65 -24.38
C LEU A 779 -35.28 27.95 -23.40
N TYR A 780 -35.80 27.10 -22.51
CA TYR A 780 -35.00 26.29 -21.58
C TYR A 780 -34.19 25.23 -22.34
N LYS A 781 -34.83 24.50 -23.27
CA LYS A 781 -34.20 23.51 -24.17
C LYS A 781 -33.14 24.14 -25.08
N GLN A 782 -33.34 25.39 -25.51
CA GLN A 782 -32.35 26.19 -26.24
C GLN A 782 -31.21 26.75 -25.34
N GLY A 783 -31.22 26.50 -24.03
CA GLY A 783 -30.24 27.04 -23.07
C GLY A 783 -30.42 28.52 -22.71
N ASN A 784 -31.44 29.20 -23.25
CA ASN A 784 -31.75 30.61 -22.97
C ASN A 784 -32.49 30.77 -21.63
N LYS A 785 -31.82 30.35 -20.54
CA LYS A 785 -32.36 30.33 -19.17
C LYS A 785 -32.92 31.68 -18.71
N LYS A 786 -32.34 32.80 -19.15
CA LYS A 786 -32.77 34.16 -18.75
C LYS A 786 -34.11 34.57 -19.36
N GLU A 787 -34.41 34.22 -20.60
CA GLU A 787 -35.76 34.45 -21.15
C GLU A 787 -36.76 33.37 -20.69
N ALA A 788 -36.31 32.12 -20.57
CA ALA A 788 -37.14 31.03 -20.03
C ALA A 788 -37.69 31.36 -18.63
N LEU A 789 -36.85 31.85 -17.72
CA LEU A 789 -37.27 32.27 -16.38
C LEU A 789 -38.36 33.34 -16.39
N ARG A 790 -38.26 34.35 -17.27
CA ARG A 790 -39.30 35.40 -17.39
C ARG A 790 -40.63 34.81 -17.87
N ALA A 791 -40.59 33.87 -18.80
CA ALA A 791 -41.78 33.20 -19.32
C ALA A 791 -42.40 32.25 -18.27
N TYR A 792 -41.59 31.52 -17.49
CA TYR A 792 -42.08 30.76 -16.33
C TYR A 792 -42.62 31.67 -15.20
N GLN A 793 -42.10 32.89 -15.04
CA GLN A 793 -42.66 33.89 -14.12
C GLN A 793 -44.08 34.32 -14.53
N GLU A 794 -44.37 34.51 -15.83
CA GLU A 794 -45.74 34.78 -16.30
C GLU A 794 -46.73 33.62 -16.06
N VAL A 795 -46.23 32.38 -16.02
CA VAL A 795 -47.02 31.17 -15.67
C VAL A 795 -47.25 31.09 -14.16
N THR A 796 -46.20 31.33 -13.37
CA THR A 796 -46.23 31.14 -11.91
C THR A 796 -46.79 32.34 -11.15
N ASN A 797 -46.74 33.57 -11.67
CA ASN A 797 -47.37 34.75 -11.04
C ASN A 797 -48.91 34.67 -10.99
N ARG A 798 -49.52 33.67 -11.65
CA ARG A 798 -50.96 33.40 -11.67
C ARG A 798 -51.38 32.46 -10.53
N SER A 799 -52.69 32.31 -10.35
CA SER A 799 -53.28 31.24 -9.53
C SER A 799 -52.83 29.85 -10.00
N LYS A 800 -52.84 28.86 -9.09
CA LYS A 800 -52.43 27.48 -9.39
C LYS A 800 -53.15 26.95 -10.63
N ASN A 801 -52.36 26.44 -11.56
CA ASN A 801 -52.76 26.03 -12.90
C ASN A 801 -51.93 24.81 -13.34
N ILE A 802 -52.31 24.20 -14.47
CA ILE A 802 -51.76 22.93 -14.96
C ILE A 802 -50.24 22.92 -15.23
N PHE A 803 -49.60 24.09 -15.30
CA PHE A 803 -48.16 24.22 -15.53
C PHE A 803 -47.39 24.72 -14.31
N THR A 804 -48.07 24.91 -13.16
CA THR A 804 -47.48 25.58 -11.99
C THR A 804 -46.33 24.80 -11.37
N GLU A 805 -46.40 23.47 -11.31
CA GLU A 805 -45.33 22.65 -10.71
C GLU A 805 -44.07 22.68 -11.59
N ASP A 806 -44.16 22.26 -12.85
CA ASP A 806 -43.06 22.33 -13.82
C ASP A 806 -42.42 23.71 -13.90
N ALA A 807 -43.23 24.78 -13.97
CA ALA A 807 -42.72 26.14 -14.06
C ALA A 807 -42.03 26.61 -12.77
N LEU A 808 -42.43 26.09 -11.59
CA LEU A 808 -41.73 26.36 -10.33
C LEU A 808 -40.45 25.53 -10.21
N ILE A 809 -40.44 24.26 -10.62
CA ILE A 809 -39.23 23.41 -10.70
C ILE A 809 -38.19 24.12 -11.58
N ARG A 810 -38.55 24.42 -12.84
CA ARG A 810 -37.65 25.03 -13.82
C ARG A 810 -37.21 26.43 -13.39
N SER A 811 -38.08 27.23 -12.77
CA SER A 811 -37.69 28.53 -12.19
C SER A 811 -36.69 28.38 -11.03
N GLY A 812 -36.90 27.39 -10.16
CA GLY A 812 -36.01 27.06 -9.04
C GLY A 812 -34.63 26.61 -9.54
N GLU A 813 -34.59 25.63 -10.44
CA GLU A 813 -33.38 25.16 -11.13
C GLU A 813 -32.60 26.30 -11.81
N ILE A 814 -33.29 27.14 -12.59
CA ILE A 814 -32.66 28.28 -13.28
C ILE A 814 -32.11 29.28 -12.27
N ASN A 815 -32.87 29.64 -11.23
CA ASN A 815 -32.40 30.59 -10.23
C ASN A 815 -31.22 30.04 -9.42
N TYR A 816 -31.27 28.76 -9.01
CA TYR A 816 -30.19 28.10 -8.27
C TYR A 816 -28.92 28.02 -9.12
N GLY A 817 -29.04 27.58 -10.38
CA GLY A 817 -27.94 27.56 -11.36
C GLY A 817 -27.54 28.92 -11.92
N MET A 818 -28.12 30.01 -11.42
CA MET A 818 -27.70 31.40 -11.63
C MET A 818 -27.28 32.08 -10.30
N GLU A 819 -27.05 31.29 -9.25
CA GLU A 819 -26.66 31.74 -7.90
C GLU A 819 -27.68 32.68 -7.20
N ASN A 820 -28.89 32.81 -7.77
CA ASN A 820 -30.01 33.55 -7.21
C ASN A 820 -30.74 32.74 -6.13
N TYR A 821 -29.99 32.20 -5.15
CA TYR A 821 -30.50 31.22 -4.17
C TYR A 821 -31.74 31.69 -3.41
N ARG A 822 -31.88 33.01 -3.15
CA ARG A 822 -33.08 33.56 -2.50
C ARG A 822 -34.34 33.51 -3.37
N ALA A 823 -34.19 33.63 -4.70
CA ALA A 823 -35.31 33.44 -5.64
C ALA A 823 -35.60 31.94 -5.83
N ALA A 824 -34.56 31.10 -5.90
CA ALA A 824 -34.71 29.65 -5.95
C ALA A 824 -35.48 29.11 -4.74
N LEU A 825 -35.10 29.53 -3.52
CA LEU A 825 -35.80 29.22 -2.28
C LEU A 825 -37.29 29.55 -2.36
N VAL A 826 -37.66 30.74 -2.85
CA VAL A 826 -39.07 31.15 -2.99
C VAL A 826 -39.81 30.30 -4.04
N ASN A 827 -39.15 29.90 -5.13
CA ASN A 827 -39.72 28.96 -6.09
C ASN A 827 -39.98 27.58 -5.46
N PHE A 828 -38.98 27.01 -4.78
CA PHE A 828 -39.06 25.67 -4.19
C PHE A 828 -39.99 25.60 -2.97
N GLN A 829 -39.96 26.58 -2.06
CA GLN A 829 -40.93 26.69 -0.94
C GLN A 829 -42.37 26.80 -1.44
N ARG A 830 -42.58 27.45 -2.60
CA ARG A 830 -43.91 27.53 -3.20
C ARG A 830 -44.28 26.22 -3.88
N LEU A 831 -43.34 25.53 -4.52
CA LEU A 831 -43.55 24.20 -5.12
C LEU A 831 -44.00 23.20 -4.04
N GLU A 832 -43.30 23.11 -2.91
CA GLU A 832 -43.65 22.17 -1.83
C GLU A 832 -45.10 22.37 -1.35
N LYS A 833 -45.54 23.64 -1.25
CA LYS A 833 -46.89 24.02 -0.80
C LYS A 833 -47.99 23.83 -1.85
N VAL A 834 -47.64 23.55 -3.11
CA VAL A 834 -48.63 23.35 -4.19
C VAL A 834 -48.48 22.02 -4.93
N ALA A 835 -47.41 21.25 -4.70
CA ALA A 835 -47.14 20.00 -5.41
C ALA A 835 -48.18 18.93 -5.06
N GLU A 836 -48.99 18.53 -6.05
CA GLU A 836 -49.88 17.36 -5.99
C GLU A 836 -49.11 16.07 -6.32
N ILE A 837 -48.01 16.16 -7.10
CA ILE A 837 -47.10 15.05 -7.38
C ILE A 837 -46.07 14.91 -6.25
N GLN A 838 -45.96 13.71 -5.67
CA GLN A 838 -45.07 13.44 -4.52
C GLN A 838 -43.59 13.60 -4.89
N GLU A 839 -43.18 13.18 -6.08
CA GLU A 839 -41.82 13.35 -6.60
C GLU A 839 -41.46 14.84 -6.72
N ASN A 840 -42.38 15.68 -7.23
CA ASN A 840 -42.21 17.13 -7.30
C ASN A 840 -42.10 17.77 -5.90
N ARG A 841 -42.80 17.22 -4.90
CA ARG A 841 -42.71 17.65 -3.50
C ARG A 841 -41.36 17.28 -2.86
N ILE A 842 -40.78 16.14 -3.22
CA ILE A 842 -39.43 15.74 -2.78
C ILE A 842 -38.38 16.65 -3.44
N GLU A 843 -38.45 16.89 -4.75
CA GLU A 843 -37.55 17.84 -5.44
C GLU A 843 -37.66 19.25 -4.86
N ALA A 844 -38.88 19.69 -4.49
CA ALA A 844 -39.08 20.96 -3.79
C ALA A 844 -38.29 21.03 -2.48
N ARG A 845 -38.37 20.01 -1.62
CA ARG A 845 -37.65 19.97 -0.34
C ARG A 845 -36.13 19.99 -0.53
N ILE A 846 -35.63 19.23 -1.50
CA ILE A 846 -34.21 19.22 -1.88
C ILE A 846 -33.77 20.63 -2.31
N GLY A 847 -34.55 21.27 -3.18
CA GLY A 847 -34.31 22.64 -3.63
C GLY A 847 -34.37 23.69 -2.52
N VAL A 848 -35.30 23.56 -1.56
CA VAL A 848 -35.40 24.39 -0.35
C VAL A 848 -34.14 24.24 0.51
N LEU A 849 -33.77 22.99 0.84
CA LEU A 849 -32.61 22.67 1.67
C LEU A 849 -31.31 23.22 1.05
N ARG A 850 -31.04 22.90 -0.21
CA ARG A 850 -29.87 23.38 -0.95
C ARG A 850 -29.82 24.92 -0.96
N SER A 851 -30.97 25.57 -1.17
CA SER A 851 -31.03 27.05 -1.21
C SER A 851 -30.76 27.69 0.14
N TYR A 852 -31.29 27.15 1.25
CA TYR A 852 -30.96 27.63 2.60
C TYR A 852 -29.47 27.49 2.93
N TYR A 853 -28.86 26.36 2.55
CA TYR A 853 -27.44 26.11 2.83
C TYR A 853 -26.52 27.10 2.09
N GLN A 854 -26.79 27.37 0.80
CA GLN A 854 -26.04 28.37 0.03
C GLN A 854 -26.27 29.80 0.54
N LEU A 855 -27.45 30.09 1.10
CA LEU A 855 -27.74 31.35 1.80
C LEU A 855 -27.09 31.43 3.20
N LYS A 856 -26.45 30.35 3.67
CA LYS A 856 -25.87 30.18 5.02
C LYS A 856 -26.89 30.33 6.15
N ASP A 857 -28.15 29.98 5.87
CA ASP A 857 -29.24 29.96 6.84
C ASP A 857 -29.21 28.65 7.63
N GLY A 858 -28.39 28.62 8.68
CA GLY A 858 -28.10 27.40 9.44
C GLY A 858 -29.32 26.79 10.13
N ASP A 859 -30.20 27.62 10.70
CA ASP A 859 -31.40 27.14 11.40
C ASP A 859 -32.39 26.47 10.42
N ASN A 860 -32.75 27.15 9.34
CA ASN A 860 -33.69 26.58 8.37
C ASN A 860 -33.09 25.40 7.58
N SER A 861 -31.77 25.37 7.38
CA SER A 861 -31.09 24.21 6.77
C SER A 861 -31.21 22.95 7.64
N ILE A 862 -31.12 23.08 8.97
CA ILE A 862 -31.25 21.95 9.90
C ILE A 862 -32.68 21.38 9.88
N GLU A 863 -33.70 22.24 9.88
CA GLU A 863 -35.11 21.82 9.83
C GLU A 863 -35.48 21.16 8.48
N ALA A 864 -35.07 21.77 7.36
CA ALA A 864 -35.31 21.22 6.03
C ALA A 864 -34.58 19.87 5.83
N ALA A 865 -33.36 19.73 6.35
CA ALA A 865 -32.64 18.46 6.33
C ALA A 865 -33.35 17.39 7.16
N GLN A 866 -33.79 17.71 8.38
CA GLN A 866 -34.48 16.75 9.24
C GLN A 866 -35.82 16.28 8.63
N THR A 867 -36.51 17.15 7.88
CA THR A 867 -37.72 16.80 7.14
C THR A 867 -37.45 15.76 6.05
N ILE A 868 -36.31 15.85 5.35
CA ILE A 868 -35.88 14.87 4.34
C ILE A 868 -35.39 13.57 4.98
N ILE A 869 -34.58 13.65 6.04
CA ILE A 869 -34.04 12.49 6.76
C ILE A 869 -35.16 11.64 7.39
N ASN A 870 -36.27 12.27 7.80
CA ASN A 870 -37.42 11.59 8.39
C ASN A 870 -38.45 11.08 7.36
N ASP A 871 -38.28 11.33 6.06
CA ASP A 871 -39.21 10.84 5.04
C ASP A 871 -38.82 9.41 4.60
N PRO A 872 -39.60 8.36 4.94
CA PRO A 872 -39.24 6.98 4.62
C PRO A 872 -39.28 6.68 3.12
N LYS A 873 -39.77 7.61 2.29
CA LYS A 873 -39.79 7.50 0.83
C LYS A 873 -38.62 8.26 0.16
N ALA A 874 -37.76 8.93 0.94
CA ALA A 874 -36.56 9.57 0.41
C ALA A 874 -35.46 8.55 0.05
N ALA A 875 -34.80 8.74 -1.10
CA ALA A 875 -33.71 7.89 -1.53
C ALA A 875 -32.48 8.04 -0.60
N GLY A 876 -31.75 6.94 -0.37
CA GLY A 876 -30.61 6.92 0.55
C GLY A 876 -29.44 7.86 0.17
N GLU A 877 -29.32 8.26 -1.10
CA GLU A 877 -28.38 9.34 -1.50
C GLU A 877 -28.87 10.72 -1.05
N ILE A 878 -30.17 11.00 -1.16
CA ILE A 878 -30.80 12.26 -0.76
C ILE A 878 -30.80 12.43 0.76
N VAL A 879 -31.05 11.36 1.52
CA VAL A 879 -30.91 11.34 2.99
C VAL A 879 -29.48 11.64 3.40
N ARG A 880 -28.49 11.10 2.68
CA ARG A 880 -27.05 11.34 2.93
C ARG A 880 -26.65 12.79 2.63
N GLU A 881 -27.09 13.35 1.51
CA GLU A 881 -26.89 14.77 1.19
C GLU A 881 -27.52 15.66 2.27
N ALA A 882 -28.73 15.33 2.72
CA ALA A 882 -29.41 16.06 3.79
C ALA A 882 -28.65 15.99 5.12
N GLN A 883 -28.12 14.83 5.50
CA GLN A 883 -27.29 14.67 6.71
C GLN A 883 -26.00 15.51 6.61
N TYR A 884 -25.37 15.57 5.44
CA TYR A 884 -24.15 16.36 5.21
C TYR A 884 -24.42 17.87 5.26
N ILE A 885 -25.50 18.33 4.62
CA ILE A 885 -25.94 19.73 4.72
C ILE A 885 -26.31 20.09 6.16
N LYS A 886 -26.96 19.19 6.91
CA LYS A 886 -27.24 19.38 8.34
C LYS A 886 -25.96 19.54 9.16
N ALA A 887 -24.95 18.70 8.93
CA ALA A 887 -23.65 18.80 9.59
C ALA A 887 -22.98 20.16 9.32
N GLY A 888 -22.94 20.59 8.04
CA GLY A 888 -22.43 21.90 7.65
C GLY A 888 -23.25 23.07 8.21
N ALA A 889 -24.57 22.93 8.35
CA ALA A 889 -25.44 23.94 8.94
C ALA A 889 -25.20 24.12 10.45
N HIS A 890 -24.93 23.04 11.20
CA HIS A 890 -24.44 23.14 12.57
C HIS A 890 -23.05 23.81 12.64
N MET A 891 -22.13 23.53 11.69
CA MET A 891 -20.85 24.25 11.60
C MET A 891 -21.03 25.76 11.36
N ILE A 892 -21.95 26.17 10.49
CA ILE A 892 -22.28 27.58 10.22
C ILE A 892 -22.78 28.30 11.49
N LYS A 893 -23.49 27.58 12.37
CA LYS A 893 -23.94 28.09 13.68
C LYS A 893 -22.86 28.05 14.78
N GLY A 894 -21.68 27.48 14.52
CA GLY A 894 -20.67 27.21 15.54
C GLY A 894 -21.01 26.05 16.50
N ASP A 895 -22.05 25.27 16.19
CA ASP A 895 -22.51 24.13 16.98
C ASP A 895 -21.67 22.87 16.67
N LEU A 896 -20.41 22.91 17.10
CA LEU A 896 -19.42 21.87 16.83
C LEU A 896 -19.83 20.50 17.37
N GLN A 897 -20.60 20.43 18.46
CA GLN A 897 -21.01 19.17 19.08
C GLN A 897 -21.99 18.40 18.19
N ASN A 898 -23.05 19.08 17.71
CA ASN A 898 -24.02 18.43 16.84
C ASN A 898 -23.47 18.24 15.42
N ALA A 899 -22.67 19.18 14.89
CA ALA A 899 -21.95 18.99 13.63
C ALA A 899 -21.10 17.71 13.64
N LEU A 900 -20.31 17.49 14.70
CA LEU A 900 -19.49 16.29 14.87
C LEU A 900 -20.34 15.01 14.98
N ALA A 901 -21.53 15.08 15.61
CA ALA A 901 -22.45 13.95 15.69
C ALA A 901 -22.94 13.52 14.30
N GLU A 902 -23.34 14.49 13.45
CA GLU A 902 -23.78 14.22 12.08
C GLU A 902 -22.62 13.73 11.18
N TYR A 903 -21.44 14.34 11.25
CA TYR A 903 -20.27 13.85 10.54
C TYR A 903 -19.88 12.43 10.97
N LYS A 904 -20.07 12.04 12.25
CA LYS A 904 -19.86 10.65 12.72
C LYS A 904 -20.89 9.65 12.19
N VAL A 905 -22.05 10.09 11.71
CA VAL A 905 -22.98 9.21 10.97
C VAL A 905 -22.46 9.00 9.54
N LEU A 906 -22.09 10.07 8.85
CA LEU A 906 -21.58 10.05 7.47
C LEU A 906 -20.26 9.30 7.34
N ALA A 907 -19.33 9.48 8.29
CA ALA A 907 -18.01 8.84 8.35
C ALA A 907 -18.04 7.29 8.43
N LYS A 908 -19.24 6.68 8.53
CA LYS A 908 -19.43 5.24 8.39
C LYS A 908 -19.35 4.77 6.93
N ASN A 909 -19.70 5.62 5.96
CA ASN A 909 -19.71 5.29 4.53
C ASN A 909 -18.58 6.00 3.77
N THR A 910 -17.35 5.50 3.90
CA THR A 910 -16.16 6.06 3.23
C THR A 910 -16.12 5.86 1.71
N GLN A 911 -17.13 5.26 1.08
CA GLN A 911 -17.27 5.16 -0.38
C GLN A 911 -17.98 6.36 -0.99
N SER A 912 -18.72 7.12 -0.18
CA SER A 912 -19.34 8.36 -0.61
C SER A 912 -18.39 9.54 -0.39
N ALA A 913 -18.49 10.57 -1.23
CA ALA A 913 -17.65 11.77 -1.10
C ALA A 913 -17.90 12.47 0.25
N GLU A 914 -19.17 12.55 0.66
CA GLU A 914 -19.61 13.17 1.92
C GLU A 914 -19.08 12.40 3.13
N GLY A 915 -19.09 11.06 3.08
CA GLY A 915 -18.61 10.20 4.16
C GLY A 915 -17.08 10.14 4.25
N ALA A 916 -16.37 10.24 3.12
CA ALA A 916 -14.92 10.37 3.09
C ALA A 916 -14.45 11.73 3.65
N GLU A 917 -15.11 12.83 3.27
CA GLU A 917 -14.85 14.14 3.86
C GLU A 917 -15.20 14.17 5.36
N ALA A 918 -16.38 13.69 5.74
CA ALA A 918 -16.80 13.62 7.13
C ALA A 918 -15.81 12.84 8.00
N LYS A 919 -15.21 11.78 7.47
CA LYS A 919 -14.19 10.98 8.15
C LYS A 919 -12.90 11.77 8.40
N TYR A 920 -12.46 12.57 7.42
CA TYR A 920 -11.36 13.53 7.61
C TYR A 920 -11.72 14.62 8.65
N ILE A 921 -12.93 15.20 8.57
CA ILE A 921 -13.40 16.25 9.49
C ILE A 921 -13.42 15.74 10.94
N VAL A 922 -13.90 14.51 11.18
CA VAL A 922 -13.90 13.89 12.52
C VAL A 922 -12.48 13.72 13.06
N ALA A 923 -11.54 13.21 12.25
CA ALA A 923 -10.14 13.07 12.66
C ALA A 923 -9.48 14.43 12.95
N LYS A 924 -9.70 15.43 12.08
CA LYS A 924 -9.20 16.80 12.24
C LYS A 924 -9.76 17.48 13.49
N HIS A 925 -11.03 17.29 13.81
CA HIS A 925 -11.66 17.83 15.02
C HIS A 925 -11.04 17.25 16.31
N TYR A 926 -10.77 15.94 16.37
CA TYR A 926 -10.08 15.36 17.53
C TYR A 926 -8.66 15.92 17.68
N TYR A 927 -7.93 16.11 16.57
CA TYR A 927 -6.61 16.73 16.60
C TYR A 927 -6.68 18.18 17.12
N ASP A 928 -7.59 18.99 16.59
CA ASP A 928 -7.77 20.40 16.97
C ASP A 928 -8.26 20.59 18.42
N SER A 929 -8.91 19.56 18.99
CA SER A 929 -9.30 19.51 20.42
C SER A 929 -8.23 18.90 21.34
N GLY A 930 -7.07 18.52 20.79
CA GLY A 930 -5.93 17.94 21.53
C GLY A 930 -6.04 16.42 21.79
N ASP A 931 -7.12 15.76 21.38
CA ASP A 931 -7.29 14.31 21.46
C ASP A 931 -6.56 13.60 20.31
N THR A 932 -5.22 13.74 20.29
CA THR A 932 -4.37 13.19 19.24
C THR A 932 -4.46 11.66 19.14
N LYS A 933 -4.85 10.96 20.23
CA LYS A 933 -5.02 9.51 20.24
C LYS A 933 -6.26 9.09 19.45
N ARG A 934 -7.43 9.72 19.67
CA ARG A 934 -8.62 9.45 18.85
C ARG A 934 -8.43 9.93 17.42
N ALA A 935 -7.77 11.06 17.20
CA ALA A 935 -7.46 11.53 15.85
C ALA A 935 -6.64 10.48 15.05
N GLU A 936 -5.56 9.96 15.65
CA GLU A 936 -4.75 8.87 15.11
C GLU A 936 -5.57 7.59 14.83
N ASP A 937 -6.42 7.16 15.77
CA ASP A 937 -7.28 5.98 15.60
C ASP A 937 -8.33 6.17 14.49
N GLU A 938 -8.89 7.37 14.34
CA GLU A 938 -9.84 7.70 13.28
C GLU A 938 -9.17 7.71 11.90
N VAL A 939 -7.92 8.20 11.76
CA VAL A 939 -7.15 8.10 10.49
C VAL A 939 -6.86 6.65 10.15
N PHE A 940 -6.43 5.82 11.11
CA PHE A 940 -6.18 4.40 10.85
C PHE A 940 -7.47 3.63 10.51
N ASP A 941 -8.61 3.92 11.16
CA ASP A 941 -9.91 3.36 10.79
C ASP A 941 -10.37 3.82 9.38
N PHE A 942 -10.04 5.03 8.95
CA PHE A 942 -10.28 5.48 7.56
C PHE A 942 -9.47 4.64 6.55
N ALA A 943 -8.17 4.47 6.81
CA ALA A 943 -7.28 3.67 5.97
C ALA A 943 -7.72 2.21 5.90
N ASN A 944 -8.03 1.59 7.04
CA ASN A 944 -8.49 0.20 7.13
C ASN A 944 -9.86 -0.02 6.46
N LYS A 945 -10.75 0.99 6.46
CA LYS A 945 -12.04 0.93 5.75
C LYS A 945 -11.91 1.14 4.24
N GLY A 946 -10.89 1.87 3.78
CA GLY A 946 -10.66 2.16 2.36
C GLY A 946 -11.59 3.20 1.74
N THR A 947 -11.11 3.91 0.72
CA THR A 947 -11.88 4.92 0.00
C THR A 947 -11.37 5.14 -1.42
N SER A 948 -12.30 5.33 -2.36
CA SER A 948 -12.04 5.87 -3.70
C SER A 948 -11.62 7.35 -3.66
N HIS A 949 -12.03 8.08 -2.63
CA HIS A 949 -11.77 9.51 -2.43
C HIS A 949 -10.39 9.76 -1.81
N GLN A 950 -9.35 9.38 -2.55
CA GLN A 950 -7.94 9.40 -2.12
C GLN A 950 -7.48 10.78 -1.59
N TYR A 951 -8.07 11.88 -2.07
CA TYR A 951 -7.84 13.23 -1.55
C TYR A 951 -8.06 13.32 -0.03
N TRP A 952 -9.23 12.90 0.46
CA TRP A 952 -9.55 12.95 1.90
C TRP A 952 -8.69 11.99 2.73
N LEU A 953 -8.24 10.88 2.13
CA LEU A 953 -7.27 9.98 2.75
C LEU A 953 -5.90 10.68 2.92
N ALA A 954 -5.40 11.34 1.87
CA ALA A 954 -4.17 12.12 1.93
C ALA A 954 -4.25 13.27 2.94
N ARG A 955 -5.36 14.04 2.95
CA ARG A 955 -5.66 15.05 3.99
C ARG A 955 -5.60 14.46 5.41
N SER A 956 -6.06 13.23 5.59
CA SER A 956 -6.05 12.53 6.88
C SER A 956 -4.65 12.05 7.29
N PHE A 957 -3.84 11.56 6.36
CA PHE A 957 -2.44 11.20 6.65
C PHE A 957 -1.52 12.42 6.86
N ILE A 958 -1.87 13.58 6.31
CA ILE A 958 -1.23 14.85 6.67
C ILE A 958 -1.51 15.19 8.15
N VAL A 959 -2.74 15.02 8.64
CA VAL A 959 -3.06 15.18 10.07
C VAL A 959 -2.32 14.16 10.94
N LEU A 960 -2.16 12.92 10.49
CA LEU A 960 -1.35 11.93 11.20
C LEU A 960 0.14 12.32 11.26
N ALA A 961 0.69 12.90 10.19
CA ALA A 961 2.06 13.42 10.21
C ALA A 961 2.21 14.63 11.15
N ASP A 962 1.19 15.51 11.23
CA ASP A 962 1.16 16.61 12.18
C ASP A 962 1.11 16.09 13.64
N ILE A 963 0.29 15.08 13.93
CA ILE A 963 0.24 14.37 15.24
C ILE A 963 1.62 13.82 15.64
N TYR A 964 2.31 13.12 14.73
CA TYR A 964 3.66 12.61 15.02
C TYR A 964 4.68 13.74 15.16
N GLN A 965 4.56 14.84 14.42
CA GLN A 965 5.44 15.98 14.57
C GLN A 965 5.28 16.66 15.94
N ASP A 966 4.07 16.82 16.45
CA ASP A 966 3.79 17.40 17.77
C ASP A 966 4.28 16.51 18.92
N ARG A 967 4.26 15.19 18.75
CA ARG A 967 4.90 14.23 19.67
C ARG A 967 6.43 14.22 19.59
N GLY A 968 7.02 14.97 18.66
CA GLY A 968 8.47 14.97 18.39
C GLY A 968 8.96 13.81 17.52
N GLU A 969 8.07 12.91 17.08
CA GLU A 969 8.30 11.72 16.26
C GLU A 969 8.56 12.09 14.78
N ASN A 970 9.51 13.00 14.55
CA ASN A 970 9.81 13.62 13.25
C ASN A 970 10.17 12.60 12.15
N PHE A 971 10.75 11.45 12.50
CA PHE A 971 11.01 10.37 11.54
C PHE A 971 9.70 9.75 11.04
N GLN A 972 8.80 9.35 11.94
CA GLN A 972 7.48 8.80 11.61
C GLN A 972 6.69 9.80 10.74
N ALA A 973 6.61 11.07 11.15
CA ALA A 973 5.97 12.14 10.38
C ALA A 973 6.54 12.26 8.95
N LYS A 974 7.87 12.21 8.81
CA LYS A 974 8.56 12.22 7.50
C LYS A 974 8.18 11.03 6.63
N GLN A 975 8.08 9.82 7.19
CA GLN A 975 7.74 8.61 6.42
C GLN A 975 6.33 8.68 5.83
N TYR A 976 5.32 9.11 6.60
CA TYR A 976 3.96 9.27 6.07
C TYR A 976 3.88 10.31 4.96
N LEU A 977 4.58 11.44 5.12
CA LEU A 977 4.63 12.49 4.10
C LEU A 977 5.39 12.07 2.84
N GLN A 978 6.46 11.28 2.97
CA GLN A 978 7.13 10.67 1.82
C GLN A 978 6.23 9.64 1.10
N SER A 979 5.53 8.77 1.85
CA SER A 979 4.59 7.80 1.28
C SER A 979 3.50 8.48 0.43
N ILE A 980 2.96 9.63 0.89
CA ILE A 980 2.06 10.46 0.07
C ILE A 980 2.80 11.00 -1.16
N ALA A 981 3.96 11.65 -0.98
CA ALA A 981 4.70 12.28 -2.09
C ALA A 981 5.15 11.32 -3.19
N GLU A 982 5.33 10.03 -2.87
CA GLU A 982 5.81 8.99 -3.77
C GLU A 982 4.66 8.22 -4.45
N ASN A 983 3.43 8.26 -3.92
CA ASN A 983 2.30 7.41 -4.39
C ASN A 983 0.98 8.17 -4.69
N TYR A 984 0.86 9.44 -4.29
CA TYR A 984 -0.31 10.28 -4.61
C TYR A 984 -0.14 10.94 -5.99
N THR A 985 -1.21 10.98 -6.79
CA THR A 985 -1.20 11.48 -8.18
C THR A 985 -2.40 12.36 -8.53
N GLY A 986 -2.99 13.00 -7.52
CA GLY A 986 -4.00 14.06 -7.72
C GLY A 986 -3.34 15.39 -8.12
N ASP A 987 -4.10 16.21 -8.86
CA ASP A 987 -3.71 17.55 -9.32
C ASP A 987 -4.43 18.59 -8.44
N ASP A 988 -3.94 18.73 -7.20
CA ASP A 988 -4.60 19.42 -6.09
C ASP A 988 -3.61 19.90 -4.99
N ASP A 989 -4.13 20.44 -3.88
CA ASP A 989 -3.32 21.09 -2.83
C ASP A 989 -2.46 20.12 -1.96
N ILE A 990 -2.67 18.80 -2.06
CA ILE A 990 -1.96 17.80 -1.24
C ILE A 990 -0.45 17.92 -1.37
N MET A 991 0.06 18.04 -2.60
CA MET A 991 1.50 18.05 -2.84
C MET A 991 2.17 19.34 -2.34
N GLU A 992 1.44 20.46 -2.25
CA GLU A 992 1.96 21.65 -1.58
C GLU A 992 2.00 21.45 -0.06
N MET A 993 0.89 21.00 0.54
CA MET A 993 0.77 20.74 1.98
C MET A 993 1.84 19.76 2.50
N VAL A 994 2.19 18.76 1.70
CA VAL A 994 3.22 17.75 1.99
C VAL A 994 4.63 18.33 1.89
N ASN A 995 4.95 19.06 0.82
CA ASN A 995 6.28 19.64 0.63
C ASN A 995 6.61 20.70 1.68
N GLN A 996 5.64 21.54 2.07
CA GLN A 996 5.80 22.51 3.17
C GLN A 996 6.21 21.81 4.48
N ARG A 997 5.52 20.73 4.86
CA ARG A 997 5.81 19.96 6.08
C ARG A 997 7.15 19.23 6.02
N LEU A 998 7.47 18.60 4.89
CA LEU A 998 8.76 17.94 4.68
C LEU A 998 9.93 18.91 4.81
N ALA A 999 9.78 20.17 4.39
CA ALA A 999 10.80 21.20 4.59
C ALA A 999 11.01 21.53 6.07
N ILE A 1000 9.93 21.74 6.84
CA ILE A 1000 9.98 22.01 8.29
C ILE A 1000 10.62 20.84 9.05
N ILE A 1001 10.25 19.59 8.73
CA ILE A 1001 10.81 18.40 9.37
C ILE A 1001 12.30 18.24 9.05
N LYS A 1002 12.72 18.45 7.79
CA LYS A 1002 14.14 18.43 7.40
C LYS A 1002 14.96 19.45 8.20
N GLN A 1003 14.44 20.67 8.42
CA GLN A 1003 15.09 21.68 9.26
C GLN A 1003 15.22 21.21 10.72
N LYS A 1004 14.13 20.72 11.33
CA LYS A 1004 14.16 20.21 12.72
C LYS A 1004 15.18 19.08 12.92
N MET A 1005 15.28 18.13 11.99
CA MET A 1005 16.23 17.01 12.06
C MET A 1005 17.69 17.42 11.80
N ALA A 1006 17.93 18.48 11.01
CA ALA A 1006 19.27 19.05 10.85
C ALA A 1006 19.75 19.78 12.11
N VAL A 1007 18.83 20.37 12.90
CA VAL A 1007 19.16 21.02 14.17
C VAL A 1007 19.45 20.00 15.27
N SER A 1008 18.72 18.87 15.36
CA SER A 1008 19.00 17.85 16.38
C SER A 1008 20.37 17.19 16.19
N THR A 1009 20.74 16.86 14.95
CA THR A 1009 22.07 16.28 14.64
C THR A 1009 23.21 17.29 14.86
N ALA A 1010 22.97 18.59 14.68
CA ALA A 1010 23.91 19.64 15.07
C ALA A 1010 24.04 19.81 16.61
N ALA A 1011 22.98 19.54 17.37
CA ALA A 1011 23.03 19.57 18.84
C ALA A 1011 23.74 18.34 19.43
N GLU A 1012 23.45 17.14 18.92
CA GLU A 1012 24.09 15.88 19.35
C GLU A 1012 25.61 15.88 19.06
N SER A 1013 26.03 16.47 17.95
CA SER A 1013 27.46 16.69 17.65
C SER A 1013 28.10 17.79 18.51
N ALA A 1014 27.34 18.78 18.97
CA ALA A 1014 27.84 19.81 19.89
C ALA A 1014 27.99 19.31 21.35
N ASP A 1015 27.08 18.46 21.85
CA ASP A 1015 27.19 17.92 23.21
C ASP A 1015 28.16 16.73 23.30
N SER A 1016 28.33 15.93 22.24
CA SER A 1016 29.43 14.94 22.20
C SER A 1016 30.82 15.61 22.19
N LEU A 1017 30.96 16.80 21.60
CA LEU A 1017 32.16 17.63 21.73
C LEU A 1017 32.40 18.18 23.15
N LYS A 1018 31.36 18.32 23.98
CA LYS A 1018 31.49 18.73 25.40
C LYS A 1018 31.81 17.59 26.37
N ILE A 1019 31.72 16.34 25.91
CA ILE A 1019 32.13 15.15 26.69
C ILE A 1019 33.62 14.81 26.44
N GLN A 1020 34.32 15.61 25.60
CA GLN A 1020 35.76 15.52 25.34
C GLN A 1020 36.53 16.81 25.71
N GLN A 1021 36.03 17.56 26.69
CA GLN A 1021 36.73 18.68 27.36
C GLN A 1021 36.62 18.54 28.89
#